data_AF-A0A1I8D0X5-F1
#
_entry.id   AF-A0A1I8D0X5-F1
#
_cell.length_a   1.000
_cell.length_b   1.000
_cell.length_c   1.000
_cell.angle_alpha   90.00
_cell.angle_beta   90.00
_cell.angle_gamma   90.00
#
_symmetry.space_group_name_H-M   'P 1'
#
loop_
_entity.id
_entity.type
_entity.pdbx_description
1 polymer ?
#
loop_
_entity_poly.entity_id
_entity_poly.type
_entity_poly.pdbx_seq_one_letter_code
_entity_poly.pdbx_strand_id
1 'polypeptide(L)'
;MPRIQKLISEDFLANEPLAKLMQLEAGDCKVYFDTLFKHPFTIDHSICAVDESNKVIGCAVLTLNSTLPHLQKYNFNKDANADETVGSDDVSSKFRAILKETKRHVLARKPKEFHTIMRHEMSSVPPQYGGNNIATRMSIEGLQLIKEKIKELQFSYGEATNEISWRVRSKAKFQVASKLKYEDFGIELNHAVCFIFITVSLYFFFLSLFYRGLGDPYVHRSNFSQNVVAVGEASITDYYQNSVITLYIFLMLSLVCGRVCFYLDVPVFVGYLLLGLGIQNIPYFRNTLELHSYFIETIRLLCVILIVGRTTVNLNYQELKKHWFNSFFASIPPTAFVSGWLIVLTRCIFKIPIEIALCYGFVLSVTAPPVTYTMANKIMANKLGMQNGIAGIIRVATAFDNIFCIALINIVMDYCFPPAYYGWHTAFHIVGGTVLGIILCVFLWFFPTRIKMSQYASTRCAMFYLSCAGMLFYLKTIGWYGSAGYTILIMGFVCGTKWRMDSPGMKPLEQIYLDNIWNWIFEPWLFVFIGYNFRARTIDGRTVWISFVVVFSTMFFKIGTSLISTYFLKLKFKEKLFLSLVFIPKSSIQVANSLMIFNLSQKHPKSDTIPEAGKNFFHNVVIGLLVTTPLTQMLLTFLSKKLLDDKEIEKLVQLKENGKKYGSES
;
A
#
# COMPACT_ATOMS: atom_id res chain seq x y z
N MET A 1 -40.28 11.72 -5.69
CA MET A 1 -39.39 11.12 -6.71
C MET A 1 -37.93 11.58 -6.67
N PRO A 2 -37.57 12.88 -6.64
CA PRO A 2 -36.16 13.30 -6.68
C PRO A 2 -35.29 12.70 -5.57
N ARG A 3 -35.85 12.55 -4.36
CA ARG A 3 -35.18 11.91 -3.21
C ARG A 3 -34.91 10.42 -3.43
N ILE A 4 -35.83 9.70 -4.09
CA ILE A 4 -35.72 8.27 -4.39
C ILE A 4 -34.74 8.05 -5.55
N GLN A 5 -34.82 8.88 -6.59
CA GLN A 5 -33.91 8.84 -7.72
C GLN A 5 -32.47 9.11 -7.28
N LYS A 6 -32.25 10.08 -6.38
CA LYS A 6 -30.94 10.31 -5.77
C LYS A 6 -30.47 9.12 -4.94
N LEU A 7 -31.35 8.57 -4.07
CA LEU A 7 -31.03 7.38 -3.28
C LEU A 7 -30.60 6.22 -4.19
N ILE A 8 -31.36 5.91 -5.24
CA ILE A 8 -31.06 4.75 -6.10
C ILE A 8 -29.84 5.03 -7.00
N SER A 9 -29.74 6.19 -7.63
CA SER A 9 -28.58 6.49 -8.49
C SER A 9 -27.26 6.53 -7.73
N GLU A 10 -27.23 7.02 -6.49
CA GLU A 10 -26.01 7.10 -5.68
C GLU A 10 -25.73 5.82 -4.89
N ASP A 11 -26.76 5.21 -4.27
CA ASP A 11 -26.61 4.07 -3.35
C ASP A 11 -26.64 2.72 -4.08
N PHE A 12 -27.62 2.51 -4.98
CA PHE A 12 -27.79 1.22 -5.66
C PHE A 12 -26.60 0.96 -6.59
N LEU A 13 -26.16 1.92 -7.40
CA LEU A 13 -24.99 1.70 -8.27
C LEU A 13 -23.68 1.50 -7.49
N ALA A 14 -23.54 2.12 -6.32
CA ALA A 14 -22.35 1.96 -5.49
C ALA A 14 -22.29 0.60 -4.76
N ASN A 15 -23.45 0.07 -4.38
CA ASN A 15 -23.59 -1.07 -3.48
C ASN A 15 -24.16 -2.34 -4.12
N GLU A 16 -24.83 -2.24 -5.27
CA GLU A 16 -25.37 -3.39 -5.98
C GLU A 16 -24.22 -4.17 -6.64
N PRO A 17 -24.02 -5.44 -6.26
CA PRO A 17 -22.85 -6.20 -6.66
C PRO A 17 -22.71 -6.34 -8.16
N LEU A 18 -23.80 -6.53 -8.91
CA LEU A 18 -23.77 -6.72 -10.36
C LEU A 18 -23.45 -5.41 -11.10
N ALA A 19 -24.02 -4.27 -10.71
CA ALA A 19 -23.67 -2.96 -11.23
C ALA A 19 -22.19 -2.64 -10.97
N LYS A 20 -21.70 -2.98 -9.76
CA LYS A 20 -20.28 -2.87 -9.40
C LYS A 20 -19.38 -3.87 -10.14
N LEU A 21 -19.90 -5.08 -10.39
CA LEU A 21 -19.25 -6.13 -11.19
C LEU A 21 -18.92 -5.61 -12.59
N MET A 22 -19.91 -4.94 -13.16
CA MET A 22 -19.96 -4.44 -14.52
C MET A 22 -19.49 -2.98 -14.62
N GLN A 23 -19.04 -2.37 -13.51
CA GLN A 23 -18.59 -0.97 -13.47
C GLN A 23 -19.59 0.02 -14.09
N LEU A 24 -20.89 -0.24 -13.96
CA LEU A 24 -21.92 0.63 -14.52
C LEU A 24 -21.91 1.98 -13.81
N GLU A 25 -21.77 3.06 -14.57
CA GLU A 25 -21.85 4.42 -14.05
C GLU A 25 -23.30 4.93 -14.06
N ALA A 26 -23.55 6.00 -13.31
CA ALA A 26 -24.86 6.65 -13.29
C ALA A 26 -25.30 7.16 -14.68
N GLY A 27 -24.35 7.45 -15.57
CA GLY A 27 -24.62 7.81 -16.96
C GLY A 27 -25.22 6.65 -17.76
N ASP A 28 -24.69 5.43 -17.60
CA ASP A 28 -25.10 4.25 -18.37
C ASP A 28 -26.51 3.79 -18.03
N CYS A 29 -26.91 3.96 -16.77
CA CYS A 29 -28.22 3.58 -16.25
C CYS A 29 -29.24 4.74 -16.25
N LYS A 30 -28.87 5.94 -16.74
CA LYS A 30 -29.73 7.13 -16.65
C LYS A 30 -31.08 6.95 -17.35
N VAL A 31 -31.05 6.46 -18.59
CA VAL A 31 -32.27 6.24 -19.39
C VAL A 31 -33.14 5.15 -18.76
N TYR A 32 -32.52 4.10 -18.22
CA TYR A 32 -33.18 3.03 -17.50
C TYR A 32 -33.94 3.56 -16.27
N PHE A 33 -33.25 4.33 -15.42
CA PHE A 33 -33.85 4.94 -14.23
C PHE A 33 -34.97 5.93 -14.59
N ASP A 34 -34.73 6.81 -15.57
CA ASP A 34 -35.72 7.79 -16.00
C ASP A 34 -36.99 7.13 -16.55
N THR A 35 -36.85 5.98 -17.24
CA THR A 35 -37.98 5.21 -17.76
C THR A 35 -38.79 4.58 -16.62
N LEU A 36 -38.12 3.98 -15.62
CA LEU A 36 -38.80 3.39 -14.46
C LEU A 36 -39.50 4.44 -13.60
N PHE A 37 -38.82 5.53 -13.25
CA PHE A 37 -39.36 6.53 -12.31
C PHE A 37 -40.46 7.42 -12.90
N LYS A 38 -40.63 7.43 -14.23
CA LYS A 38 -41.77 8.08 -14.91
C LYS A 38 -42.99 7.17 -15.04
N HIS A 39 -42.86 5.88 -14.76
CA HIS A 39 -43.94 4.93 -14.96
C HIS A 39 -45.03 5.10 -13.87
N PRO A 40 -46.32 5.27 -14.22
CA PRO A 40 -47.39 5.58 -13.26
C PRO A 40 -47.50 4.58 -12.13
N PHE A 41 -47.40 3.27 -12.45
CA PHE A 41 -47.46 2.22 -11.44
C PHE A 41 -46.33 2.34 -10.41
N THR A 42 -45.12 2.58 -10.90
CA THR A 42 -43.91 2.67 -10.09
C THR A 42 -43.97 3.88 -9.17
N ILE A 43 -44.58 4.98 -9.63
CA ILE A 43 -44.76 6.18 -8.82
C ILE A 43 -45.68 5.91 -7.63
N ASP A 44 -46.81 5.25 -7.87
CA ASP A 44 -47.86 5.11 -6.87
C ASP A 44 -47.67 3.91 -5.92
N HIS A 45 -46.85 2.92 -6.32
CA HIS A 45 -46.76 1.62 -5.63
C HIS A 45 -45.35 1.22 -5.19
N SER A 46 -44.31 2.03 -5.43
CA SER A 46 -42.97 1.76 -4.87
C SER A 46 -42.99 1.85 -3.34
N ILE A 47 -42.28 0.93 -2.69
CA ILE A 47 -42.22 0.86 -1.22
C ILE A 47 -41.08 1.74 -0.73
N CYS A 48 -41.35 2.61 0.24
CA CYS A 48 -40.33 3.44 0.88
C CYS A 48 -40.32 3.21 2.39
N ALA A 49 -39.13 3.08 2.97
CA ALA A 49 -38.92 3.15 4.41
C ALA A 49 -38.51 4.58 4.76
N VAL A 50 -39.14 5.14 5.79
CA VAL A 50 -38.85 6.47 6.32
C VAL A 50 -38.40 6.40 7.76
N ASP A 51 -37.52 7.31 8.17
CA ASP A 51 -37.19 7.53 9.59
C ASP A 51 -38.23 8.41 10.29
N GLU A 52 -38.05 8.64 11.59
CA GLU A 52 -38.91 9.48 12.42
C GLU A 52 -39.00 10.94 11.94
N SER A 53 -38.01 11.41 11.17
CA SER A 53 -37.96 12.74 10.55
C SER A 53 -38.57 12.77 9.14
N ASN A 54 -39.26 11.70 8.74
CA ASN A 54 -39.88 11.54 7.43
C ASN A 54 -38.88 11.60 6.25
N LYS A 55 -37.61 11.23 6.50
CA LYS A 55 -36.57 11.10 5.48
C LYS A 55 -36.56 9.67 4.95
N VAL A 56 -36.47 9.52 3.63
CA VAL A 56 -36.40 8.20 2.98
C VAL A 56 -35.04 7.55 3.28
N ILE A 57 -35.08 6.41 3.97
CA ILE A 57 -33.91 5.62 4.38
C ILE A 57 -33.82 4.27 3.66
N GLY A 58 -34.82 3.92 2.84
CA GLY A 58 -34.80 2.74 1.99
C GLY A 58 -35.91 2.81 0.95
N CYS A 59 -35.70 2.18 -0.21
CA CYS A 59 -36.71 2.13 -1.28
C CYS A 59 -36.65 0.81 -2.04
N ALA A 60 -37.82 0.27 -2.40
CA ALA A 60 -37.97 -0.84 -3.33
C ALA A 60 -38.90 -0.42 -4.49
N VAL A 61 -38.35 -0.48 -5.70
CA VAL A 61 -39.00 -0.08 -6.96
C VAL A 61 -39.69 -1.28 -7.56
N LEU A 62 -40.96 -1.09 -7.93
CA LEU A 62 -41.82 -2.17 -8.39
C LEU A 62 -42.48 -1.83 -9.73
N THR A 63 -42.71 -2.87 -10.52
CA THR A 63 -43.39 -2.80 -11.82
C THR A 63 -44.46 -3.89 -11.89
N LEU A 64 -45.50 -3.66 -12.70
CA LEU A 64 -46.63 -4.58 -12.88
C LEU A 64 -46.73 -4.97 -14.35
N ASN A 65 -47.13 -6.21 -14.59
CA ASN A 65 -47.58 -6.66 -15.89
C ASN A 65 -48.87 -7.48 -15.71
N SER A 66 -49.97 -7.05 -16.33
CA SER A 66 -51.27 -7.69 -16.23
C SER A 66 -51.94 -7.90 -17.60
N THR A 67 -52.61 -9.04 -17.78
CA THR A 67 -53.49 -9.27 -18.93
C THR A 67 -54.92 -8.74 -18.69
N LEU A 68 -55.25 -8.24 -17.50
CA LEU A 68 -56.58 -7.71 -17.18
C LEU A 68 -56.80 -6.31 -17.78
N PRO A 69 -57.92 -6.04 -18.47
CA PRO A 69 -58.11 -4.80 -19.24
C PRO A 69 -57.91 -3.50 -18.43
N HIS A 70 -58.32 -3.48 -17.16
CA HIS A 70 -58.21 -2.28 -16.31
C HIS A 70 -56.80 -2.06 -15.72
N LEU A 71 -55.95 -3.09 -15.73
CA LEU A 71 -54.55 -3.04 -15.26
C LEU A 71 -53.54 -2.99 -16.41
N GLN A 72 -53.95 -3.27 -17.66
CA GLN A 72 -53.08 -3.21 -18.84
C GLN A 72 -52.44 -1.82 -19.05
N LYS A 73 -53.08 -0.75 -18.57
CA LYS A 73 -52.52 0.62 -18.55
C LYS A 73 -51.20 0.74 -17.78
N TYR A 74 -50.87 -0.23 -16.95
CA TYR A 74 -49.63 -0.30 -16.17
C TYR A 74 -48.56 -1.23 -16.78
N ASN A 75 -48.81 -1.80 -17.96
CA ASN A 75 -47.82 -2.62 -18.63
C ASN A 75 -46.77 -1.75 -19.33
N PHE A 76 -45.49 -2.10 -19.19
CA PHE A 76 -44.44 -1.53 -20.02
C PHE A 76 -44.67 -1.93 -21.49
N ASN A 77 -44.65 -0.94 -22.39
CA ASN A 77 -44.86 -1.14 -23.82
C ASN A 77 -43.73 -2.02 -24.41
N LYS A 78 -44.00 -2.80 -25.47
CA LYS A 78 -42.98 -3.70 -26.07
C LYS A 78 -41.71 -2.97 -26.52
N ASP A 79 -41.84 -1.71 -26.93
CA ASP A 79 -40.73 -0.86 -27.38
C ASP A 79 -40.04 -0.09 -26.23
N ALA A 80 -40.52 -0.24 -25.00
CA ALA A 80 -40.05 0.46 -23.79
C ALA A 80 -39.61 -0.53 -22.70
N ASN A 81 -38.99 -1.64 -23.10
CA ASN A 81 -38.39 -2.57 -22.14
C ASN A 81 -37.20 -1.88 -21.47
N ALA A 82 -37.41 -1.33 -20.26
CA ALA A 82 -36.43 -0.48 -19.58
C ALA A 82 -35.04 -1.11 -19.58
N ASP A 83 -34.91 -2.41 -19.34
CA ASP A 83 -33.65 -3.17 -19.37
C ASP A 83 -32.81 -2.97 -20.64
N GLU A 84 -33.42 -2.77 -21.82
CA GLU A 84 -32.70 -2.59 -23.08
C GLU A 84 -32.01 -1.23 -23.20
N THR A 85 -32.42 -0.28 -22.36
CA THR A 85 -31.92 1.10 -22.33
C THR A 85 -30.65 1.30 -21.47
N VAL A 86 -30.13 0.23 -20.86
CA VAL A 86 -28.87 0.26 -20.10
C VAL A 86 -27.70 0.23 -21.09
N GLY A 87 -27.04 1.39 -21.26
CA GLY A 87 -25.80 1.59 -22.03
C GLY A 87 -25.77 1.03 -23.47
N SER A 88 -24.66 1.25 -24.16
CA SER A 88 -24.43 0.70 -25.52
C SER A 88 -23.08 0.01 -25.70
N ASP A 89 -22.24 0.06 -24.67
CA ASP A 89 -20.92 -0.53 -24.60
C ASP A 89 -20.96 -2.05 -24.32
N ASP A 90 -19.82 -2.73 -24.52
CA ASP A 90 -19.69 -4.19 -24.36
C ASP A 90 -20.09 -4.66 -22.96
N VAL A 91 -19.82 -3.84 -21.93
CA VAL A 91 -20.12 -4.20 -20.55
C VAL A 91 -21.62 -4.11 -20.26
N SER A 92 -22.28 -3.05 -20.71
CA SER A 92 -23.74 -2.95 -20.66
C SER A 92 -24.44 -4.02 -21.50
N SER A 93 -23.84 -4.49 -22.60
CA SER A 93 -24.37 -5.60 -23.40
C SER A 93 -24.42 -6.92 -22.60
N LYS A 94 -23.37 -7.21 -21.81
CA LYS A 94 -23.29 -8.39 -20.93
C LYS A 94 -24.29 -8.28 -19.77
N PHE A 95 -24.46 -7.09 -19.20
CA PHE A 95 -25.47 -6.85 -18.17
C PHE A 95 -26.89 -7.12 -18.70
N ARG A 96 -27.21 -6.62 -19.90
CA ARG A 96 -28.48 -6.90 -20.60
C ARG A 96 -28.67 -8.38 -20.88
N ALA A 97 -27.62 -9.10 -21.28
CA ALA A 97 -27.67 -10.54 -21.50
C ALA A 97 -28.01 -11.31 -20.21
N ILE A 98 -27.41 -10.94 -19.07
CA ILE A 98 -27.71 -11.53 -17.76
C ILE A 98 -29.18 -11.29 -17.37
N LEU A 99 -29.67 -10.05 -17.50
CA LEU A 99 -31.06 -9.71 -17.20
C LEU A 99 -32.04 -10.49 -18.10
N LYS A 100 -31.74 -10.57 -19.40
CA LYS A 100 -32.57 -11.27 -20.38
C LYS A 100 -32.66 -12.76 -20.09
N GLU A 101 -31.54 -13.41 -19.78
CA GLU A 101 -31.54 -14.84 -19.44
C GLU A 101 -32.26 -15.10 -18.11
N THR A 102 -32.08 -14.22 -17.12
CA THR A 102 -32.81 -14.29 -15.84
C THR A 102 -34.33 -14.26 -16.08
N LYS A 103 -34.81 -13.31 -16.89
CA LYS A 103 -36.22 -13.19 -17.25
C LYS A 103 -36.74 -14.44 -17.97
N ARG A 104 -35.95 -15.00 -18.89
CA ARG A 104 -36.31 -16.21 -19.64
C ARG A 104 -36.59 -17.39 -18.69
N HIS A 105 -35.72 -17.60 -17.69
CA HIS A 105 -35.90 -18.67 -16.71
C HIS A 105 -37.13 -18.47 -15.81
N VAL A 106 -37.41 -17.24 -15.38
CA VAL A 106 -38.58 -16.96 -14.53
C VAL A 106 -39.88 -17.11 -15.31
N LEU A 107 -39.95 -16.57 -16.52
CA LEU A 107 -41.13 -16.68 -17.39
C LEU A 107 -41.42 -18.13 -17.79
N ALA A 108 -40.39 -18.96 -17.99
CA ALA A 108 -40.56 -20.39 -18.27
C ALA A 108 -41.20 -21.18 -17.11
N ARG A 109 -41.03 -20.72 -15.86
CA ARG A 109 -41.60 -21.35 -14.66
C ARG A 109 -42.95 -20.75 -14.23
N LYS A 110 -43.41 -19.70 -14.90
CA LYS A 110 -44.68 -19.05 -14.62
C LYS A 110 -45.85 -19.94 -15.06
N PRO A 111 -46.81 -20.25 -14.18
CA PRO A 111 -48.09 -20.84 -14.59
C PRO A 111 -48.82 -19.93 -15.59
N LYS A 112 -49.31 -20.49 -16.70
CA LYS A 112 -49.98 -19.72 -17.77
C LYS A 112 -51.28 -19.04 -17.30
N GLU A 113 -51.86 -19.52 -16.21
CA GLU A 113 -53.11 -19.04 -15.61
C GLU A 113 -52.96 -17.74 -14.82
N PHE A 114 -51.74 -17.28 -14.52
CA PHE A 114 -51.55 -16.01 -13.81
C PHE A 114 -51.63 -14.82 -14.75
N HIS A 115 -52.60 -13.95 -14.48
CA HIS A 115 -52.93 -12.78 -15.26
C HIS A 115 -52.21 -11.53 -14.78
N THR A 116 -51.99 -11.36 -13.47
CA THR A 116 -51.37 -10.15 -12.90
C THR A 116 -50.09 -10.51 -12.13
N ILE A 117 -48.97 -9.95 -12.59
CA ILE A 117 -47.64 -10.22 -12.08
C ILE A 117 -46.96 -8.93 -11.64
N MET A 118 -46.31 -8.96 -10.49
CA MET A 118 -45.44 -7.89 -10.02
C MET A 118 -43.97 -8.30 -10.12
N ARG A 119 -43.11 -7.37 -10.54
CA ARG A 119 -41.65 -7.52 -10.52
C ARG A 119 -41.06 -6.54 -9.53
N HIS A 120 -40.11 -7.04 -8.73
CA HIS A 120 -39.25 -6.21 -7.89
C HIS A 120 -38.00 -5.83 -8.67
N GLU A 121 -38.00 -4.64 -9.28
CA GLU A 121 -36.90 -4.16 -10.13
C GLU A 121 -35.62 -3.94 -9.30
N MET A 122 -35.73 -3.15 -8.24
CA MET A 122 -34.57 -2.68 -7.48
C MET A 122 -34.94 -2.46 -6.02
N SER A 123 -33.97 -2.64 -5.14
CA SER A 123 -34.11 -2.32 -3.71
C SER A 123 -32.80 -1.76 -3.20
N SER A 124 -32.85 -0.67 -2.44
CA SER A 124 -31.68 0.00 -1.87
C SER A 124 -31.93 0.41 -0.43
N VAL A 125 -30.95 0.12 0.43
CA VAL A 125 -30.88 0.59 1.81
C VAL A 125 -29.43 1.01 2.06
N PRO A 126 -29.16 2.31 2.33
CA PRO A 126 -27.80 2.78 2.49
C PRO A 126 -27.04 2.08 3.62
N PRO A 127 -25.72 1.84 3.47
CA PRO A 127 -24.92 1.10 4.46
C PRO A 127 -24.99 1.66 5.88
N GLN A 128 -25.12 2.98 6.02
CA GLN A 128 -25.28 3.67 7.31
C GLN A 128 -26.54 3.25 8.09
N TYR A 129 -27.54 2.66 7.42
CA TYR A 129 -28.77 2.13 8.00
C TYR A 129 -28.80 0.59 7.99
N GLY A 130 -27.71 -0.06 7.59
CA GLY A 130 -27.58 -1.51 7.56
C GLY A 130 -27.69 -2.14 8.97
N GLY A 131 -28.15 -3.39 9.04
CA GLY A 131 -28.30 -4.13 10.31
C GLY A 131 -29.65 -3.96 11.00
N ASN A 132 -30.43 -2.93 10.66
CA ASN A 132 -31.73 -2.63 11.30
C ASN A 132 -32.92 -3.41 10.70
N ASN A 133 -32.68 -4.50 9.95
CA ASN A 133 -33.70 -5.30 9.27
C ASN A 133 -34.66 -4.53 8.32
N ILE A 134 -34.32 -3.30 7.91
CA ILE A 134 -35.16 -2.43 7.06
C ILE A 134 -35.55 -3.14 5.75
N ALA A 135 -34.59 -3.73 5.04
CA ALA A 135 -34.84 -4.44 3.79
C ALA A 135 -35.78 -5.66 3.96
N THR A 136 -35.67 -6.36 5.10
CA THR A 136 -36.54 -7.48 5.46
C THR A 136 -37.97 -7.00 5.67
N ARG A 137 -38.15 -5.93 6.46
CA ARG A 137 -39.46 -5.33 6.72
C ARG A 137 -40.11 -4.83 5.43
N MET A 138 -39.37 -4.10 4.59
CA MET A 138 -39.85 -3.66 3.27
C MET A 138 -40.32 -4.82 2.39
N SER A 139 -39.61 -5.95 2.41
CA SER A 139 -39.96 -7.12 1.59
C SER A 139 -41.19 -7.88 2.11
N ILE A 140 -41.43 -7.88 3.43
CA ILE A 140 -42.55 -8.58 4.07
C ILE A 140 -43.77 -7.66 4.19
N GLU A 141 -43.65 -6.58 4.94
CA GLU A 141 -44.73 -5.61 5.22
C GLU A 141 -45.14 -4.88 3.93
N GLY A 142 -44.17 -4.47 3.12
CA GLY A 142 -44.45 -3.75 1.88
C GLY A 142 -45.17 -4.61 0.83
N LEU A 143 -44.87 -5.91 0.74
CA LEU A 143 -45.60 -6.82 -0.14
C LEU A 143 -47.05 -7.01 0.32
N GLN A 144 -47.29 -7.05 1.63
CA GLN A 144 -48.63 -7.15 2.20
C GLN A 144 -49.47 -5.90 1.88
N LEU A 145 -48.90 -4.71 2.04
CA LEU A 145 -49.56 -3.44 1.70
C LEU A 145 -49.99 -3.37 0.23
N ILE A 146 -49.17 -3.91 -0.68
CA ILE A 146 -49.51 -3.92 -2.11
C ILE A 146 -50.60 -4.94 -2.42
N LYS A 147 -50.56 -6.10 -1.78
CA LYS A 147 -51.61 -7.12 -1.92
C LYS A 147 -52.96 -6.61 -1.42
N GLU A 148 -52.98 -5.75 -0.42
CA GLU A 148 -54.20 -5.08 0.06
C GLU A 148 -54.73 -4.06 -0.96
N LYS A 149 -53.84 -3.32 -1.64
CA LYS A 149 -54.19 -2.36 -2.70
C LYS A 149 -54.61 -3.03 -4.01
N ILE A 150 -53.97 -4.14 -4.38
CA ILE A 150 -54.17 -4.86 -5.64
C ILE A 150 -54.49 -6.31 -5.30
N LYS A 151 -55.78 -6.58 -5.07
CA LYS A 151 -56.26 -7.91 -4.67
C LYS A 151 -56.06 -8.95 -5.77
N GLU A 152 -55.97 -8.50 -7.01
CA GLU A 152 -55.75 -9.29 -8.21
C GLU A 152 -54.30 -9.74 -8.40
N LEU A 153 -53.37 -9.36 -7.49
CA LEU A 153 -51.97 -9.77 -7.58
C LEU A 153 -51.80 -11.26 -7.29
N GLN A 154 -51.38 -12.02 -8.31
CA GLN A 154 -51.28 -13.49 -8.24
C GLN A 154 -49.84 -13.99 -8.12
N PHE A 155 -48.87 -13.27 -8.68
CA PHE A 155 -47.48 -13.72 -8.72
C PHE A 155 -46.51 -12.55 -8.54
N SER A 156 -45.44 -12.77 -7.78
CA SER A 156 -44.35 -11.80 -7.61
C SER A 156 -43.01 -12.49 -7.78
N TYR A 157 -42.07 -11.81 -8.45
CA TYR A 157 -40.70 -12.27 -8.58
C TYR A 157 -39.71 -11.11 -8.52
N GLY A 158 -38.45 -11.46 -8.32
CA GLY A 158 -37.35 -10.53 -8.53
C GLY A 158 -36.00 -11.19 -8.30
N GLU A 159 -34.97 -10.46 -8.64
CA GLU A 159 -33.61 -10.93 -8.70
C GLU A 159 -32.88 -10.71 -7.36
N ALA A 160 -31.93 -11.59 -7.06
CA ALA A 160 -31.02 -11.45 -5.93
C ALA A 160 -29.59 -11.68 -6.42
N THR A 161 -28.81 -10.60 -6.47
CA THR A 161 -27.44 -10.60 -7.00
C THR A 161 -26.37 -10.84 -5.92
N ASN A 162 -26.76 -10.82 -4.64
CA ASN A 162 -25.92 -11.20 -3.49
C ASN A 162 -26.68 -12.04 -2.46
N GLU A 163 -25.92 -12.62 -1.53
CA GLU A 163 -26.42 -13.48 -0.47
C GLU A 163 -27.33 -12.74 0.53
N ILE A 164 -27.08 -11.44 0.76
CA ILE A 164 -27.88 -10.63 1.70
C ILE A 164 -29.30 -10.45 1.15
N SER A 165 -29.44 -10.00 -0.09
CA SER A 165 -30.70 -9.86 -0.81
C SER A 165 -31.41 -11.19 -0.94
N TRP A 166 -30.67 -12.28 -1.17
CA TRP A 166 -31.24 -13.63 -1.18
C TRP A 166 -31.84 -13.99 0.18
N ARG A 167 -31.09 -13.85 1.29
CA ARG A 167 -31.60 -14.12 2.64
C ARG A 167 -32.82 -13.28 2.99
N VAL A 168 -32.85 -11.99 2.60
CA VAL A 168 -34.00 -11.10 2.78
C VAL A 168 -35.23 -11.66 2.06
N ARG A 169 -35.09 -12.03 0.78
CA ARG A 169 -36.20 -12.61 -0.01
C ARG A 169 -36.63 -13.98 0.51
N SER A 170 -35.70 -14.82 0.97
CA SER A 170 -36.03 -16.10 1.61
C SER A 170 -36.84 -15.92 2.88
N LYS A 171 -36.52 -14.93 3.72
CA LYS A 171 -37.36 -14.57 4.88
C LYS A 171 -38.76 -14.09 4.48
N ALA A 172 -38.87 -13.41 3.34
CA ALA A 172 -40.15 -13.04 2.73
C ALA A 172 -40.84 -14.19 1.95
N LYS A 173 -40.41 -15.44 2.16
CA LYS A 173 -40.98 -16.66 1.56
C LYS A 173 -40.85 -16.78 0.03
N PHE A 174 -39.95 -16.02 -0.61
CA PHE A 174 -39.63 -16.24 -2.02
C PHE A 174 -38.86 -17.55 -2.20
N GLN A 175 -39.21 -18.30 -3.26
CA GLN A 175 -38.52 -19.52 -3.65
C GLN A 175 -37.53 -19.26 -4.79
N VAL A 176 -36.44 -20.03 -4.84
CA VAL A 176 -35.41 -19.87 -5.87
C VAL A 176 -35.87 -20.49 -7.18
N ALA A 177 -36.16 -19.64 -8.16
CA ALA A 177 -36.60 -20.06 -9.50
C ALA A 177 -35.43 -20.41 -10.45
N SER A 178 -34.24 -19.85 -10.29
CA SER A 178 -33.09 -20.20 -11.11
C SER A 178 -31.82 -19.71 -10.44
N LYS A 179 -30.69 -20.35 -10.77
CA LYS A 179 -29.36 -19.90 -10.38
C LYS A 179 -28.55 -19.72 -11.65
N LEU A 180 -28.19 -18.48 -11.95
CA LEU A 180 -27.26 -18.15 -13.03
C LEU A 180 -25.85 -18.17 -12.46
N LYS A 181 -24.99 -18.99 -13.05
CA LYS A 181 -23.57 -18.97 -12.74
C LYS A 181 -22.94 -17.84 -13.52
N TYR A 182 -22.29 -16.94 -12.81
CA TYR A 182 -21.50 -15.88 -13.44
C TYR A 182 -20.33 -16.44 -14.30
N GLU A 183 -19.99 -17.73 -14.16
CA GLU A 183 -19.09 -18.51 -15.04
C GLU A 183 -19.49 -18.43 -16.50
N ASP A 184 -20.78 -18.61 -16.78
CA ASP A 184 -21.35 -18.69 -18.12
C ASP A 184 -21.21 -17.35 -18.86
N PHE A 185 -20.84 -16.30 -18.13
CA PHE A 185 -20.59 -14.94 -18.61
C PHE A 185 -19.11 -14.52 -18.46
N GLY A 186 -18.19 -15.46 -18.18
CA GLY A 186 -16.74 -15.25 -18.16
C GLY A 186 -16.12 -14.78 -16.83
N ILE A 187 -16.78 -15.00 -15.69
CA ILE A 187 -16.45 -14.32 -14.41
C ILE A 187 -15.73 -15.23 -13.38
N GLU A 188 -15.22 -16.41 -13.76
CA GLU A 188 -14.53 -17.33 -12.82
C GLU A 188 -13.00 -17.36 -12.88
N LEU A 189 -12.42 -16.82 -13.94
CA LEU A 189 -10.97 -16.85 -14.16
C LEU A 189 -10.16 -16.15 -13.04
N ASN A 190 -10.75 -15.17 -12.35
CA ASN A 190 -10.02 -14.28 -11.44
C ASN A 190 -9.44 -14.98 -10.19
N HIS A 191 -10.22 -15.81 -9.48
CA HIS A 191 -9.73 -16.45 -8.25
C HIS A 191 -8.66 -17.50 -8.52
N ALA A 192 -8.89 -18.35 -9.55
CA ALA A 192 -7.93 -19.37 -9.95
C ALA A 192 -6.60 -18.75 -10.40
N VAL A 193 -6.65 -17.71 -11.22
CA VAL A 193 -5.44 -16.98 -11.69
C VAL A 193 -4.69 -16.36 -10.51
N CYS A 194 -5.37 -15.72 -9.57
CA CYS A 194 -4.73 -15.13 -8.40
C CYS A 194 -4.11 -16.19 -7.48
N PHE A 195 -4.82 -17.31 -7.27
CA PHE A 195 -4.30 -18.43 -6.48
C PHE A 195 -3.05 -19.03 -7.13
N ILE A 196 -3.10 -19.35 -8.43
CA ILE A 196 -1.96 -19.87 -9.19
C ILE A 196 -0.77 -18.91 -9.09
N PHE A 197 -0.99 -17.61 -9.27
CA PHE A 197 0.07 -16.60 -9.17
C PHE A 197 0.72 -16.57 -7.78
N ILE A 198 -0.09 -16.61 -6.71
CA ILE A 198 0.40 -16.65 -5.33
C ILE A 198 1.20 -17.93 -5.10
N THR A 199 0.69 -19.09 -5.51
CA THR A 199 1.36 -20.38 -5.35
C THR A 199 2.68 -20.44 -6.10
N VAL A 200 2.73 -19.95 -7.35
CA VAL A 200 3.98 -19.86 -8.12
C VAL A 200 4.96 -18.92 -7.43
N SER A 201 4.52 -17.75 -6.96
CA SER A 201 5.38 -16.81 -6.25
C SER A 201 5.95 -17.41 -4.95
N LEU A 202 5.13 -18.16 -4.21
CA LEU A 202 5.56 -18.90 -3.01
C LEU A 202 6.54 -20.01 -3.35
N TYR A 203 6.33 -20.73 -4.46
CA TYR A 203 7.25 -21.76 -4.91
C TYR A 203 8.65 -21.17 -5.18
N PHE A 204 8.73 -20.08 -5.95
CA PHE A 204 10.00 -19.36 -6.15
C PHE A 204 10.62 -18.90 -4.83
N PHE A 205 9.81 -18.35 -3.92
CA PHE A 205 10.28 -17.90 -2.62
C PHE A 205 10.88 -19.05 -1.80
N PHE A 206 10.17 -20.16 -1.62
CA PHE A 206 10.65 -21.28 -0.80
C PHE A 206 11.86 -21.97 -1.42
N LEU A 207 11.87 -22.21 -2.73
CA LEU A 207 13.04 -22.79 -3.38
C LEU A 207 14.27 -21.90 -3.23
N SER A 208 14.11 -20.60 -3.42
CA SER A 208 15.22 -19.66 -3.32
C SER A 208 15.66 -19.46 -1.88
N LEU A 209 14.73 -19.50 -0.92
CA LEU A 209 15.02 -19.45 0.52
C LEU A 209 15.92 -20.62 0.93
N PHE A 210 15.62 -21.83 0.43
CA PHE A 210 16.40 -23.04 0.73
C PHE A 210 17.48 -23.36 -0.31
N TYR A 211 17.78 -22.44 -1.22
CA TYR A 211 18.80 -22.60 -2.28
C TYR A 211 18.63 -23.89 -3.13
N ARG A 212 17.38 -24.24 -3.46
CA ARG A 212 17.00 -25.42 -4.26
C ARG A 212 16.85 -25.09 -5.75
N GLY A 213 16.96 -26.11 -6.61
CA GLY A 213 16.75 -25.98 -8.06
C GLY A 213 15.27 -25.80 -8.42
N LEU A 214 14.98 -25.10 -9.53
CA LEU A 214 13.60 -24.88 -10.02
C LEU A 214 12.93 -26.14 -10.59
N GLY A 215 13.71 -27.02 -11.23
CA GLY A 215 13.18 -28.24 -11.85
C GLY A 215 13.18 -29.45 -10.91
N ASP A 216 14.17 -29.53 -10.03
CA ASP A 216 14.26 -30.56 -9.00
C ASP A 216 14.50 -29.90 -7.63
N PRO A 217 13.45 -29.77 -6.80
CA PRO A 217 13.52 -29.08 -5.52
C PRO A 217 14.25 -29.91 -4.45
N TYR A 218 14.47 -31.20 -4.67
CA TYR A 218 15.10 -32.10 -3.70
C TYR A 218 16.62 -32.21 -3.88
N VAL A 219 17.15 -31.78 -5.03
CA VAL A 219 18.59 -31.70 -5.28
C VAL A 219 19.18 -30.39 -4.72
N HIS A 220 20.23 -30.50 -3.90
CA HIS A 220 20.96 -29.33 -3.40
C HIS A 220 21.84 -28.74 -4.51
N ARG A 221 21.80 -27.40 -4.70
CA ARG A 221 22.82 -26.72 -5.48
C ARG A 221 24.12 -26.70 -4.67
N SER A 222 25.09 -27.49 -5.11
CA SER A 222 26.36 -27.83 -4.44
C SER A 222 27.36 -26.69 -4.21
N ASN A 223 27.03 -25.42 -4.51
CA ASN A 223 28.03 -24.34 -4.58
C ASN A 223 27.94 -23.27 -3.46
N PHE A 224 27.10 -23.44 -2.42
CA PHE A 224 26.95 -22.42 -1.38
C PHE A 224 27.00 -22.92 0.07
N SER A 225 27.27 -24.21 0.28
CA SER A 225 27.40 -24.84 1.59
C SER A 225 28.85 -24.90 2.09
N GLN A 226 29.53 -23.77 2.15
CA GLN A 226 30.73 -23.62 2.98
C GLN A 226 30.45 -22.56 4.02
N ASN A 227 29.90 -22.98 5.16
CA ASN A 227 29.97 -22.35 6.50
C ASN A 227 28.95 -22.98 7.47
N VAL A 228 28.82 -24.31 7.47
CA VAL A 228 28.21 -25.01 8.61
C VAL A 228 29.36 -25.64 9.38
N VAL A 229 29.75 -24.98 10.46
CA VAL A 229 30.65 -25.54 11.47
C VAL A 229 29.99 -26.82 11.98
N ALA A 230 30.76 -27.91 12.05
CA ALA A 230 30.32 -29.19 12.58
C ALA A 230 29.91 -29.03 14.05
N VAL A 231 28.60 -29.01 14.31
CA VAL A 231 28.02 -29.21 15.63
C VAL A 231 27.08 -30.42 15.50
N GLY A 232 27.17 -31.40 16.40
CA GLY A 232 26.53 -32.71 16.25
C GLY A 232 25.01 -32.62 15.99
N GLU A 233 24.46 -33.59 15.24
CA GLU A 233 23.08 -33.56 14.70
C GLU A 233 21.98 -33.33 15.76
N ALA A 234 22.16 -33.78 16.99
CA ALA A 234 21.23 -33.52 18.09
C ALA A 234 21.21 -32.04 18.56
N SER A 235 22.31 -31.31 18.39
CA SER A 235 22.44 -29.90 18.80
C SER A 235 21.94 -28.90 17.76
N ILE A 236 21.89 -29.29 16.49
CA ILE A 236 21.45 -28.42 15.39
C ILE A 236 19.95 -28.12 15.52
N THR A 237 19.15 -29.13 15.89
CA THR A 237 17.71 -28.99 16.06
C THR A 237 17.38 -28.05 17.22
N ASP A 238 18.05 -28.22 18.37
CA ASP A 238 17.92 -27.34 19.52
C ASP A 238 18.37 -25.91 19.19
N TYR A 239 19.40 -25.73 18.37
CA TYR A 239 19.88 -24.42 17.95
C TYR A 239 18.86 -23.67 17.08
N TYR A 240 18.17 -24.35 16.16
CA TYR A 240 17.07 -23.76 15.38
C TYR A 240 15.86 -23.44 16.27
N GLN A 241 15.50 -24.32 17.20
CA GLN A 241 14.41 -24.07 18.15
C GLN A 241 14.70 -22.87 19.06
N ASN A 242 15.91 -22.80 19.62
CA ASN A 242 16.39 -21.68 20.44
C ASN A 242 16.42 -20.36 19.64
N SER A 243 16.78 -20.43 18.36
CA SER A 243 16.74 -19.26 17.47
C SER A 243 15.31 -18.73 17.28
N VAL A 244 14.31 -19.60 17.12
CA VAL A 244 12.90 -19.18 16.99
C VAL A 244 12.39 -18.54 18.27
N ILE A 245 12.72 -19.11 19.43
CA ILE A 245 12.38 -18.53 20.74
C ILE A 245 13.06 -17.15 20.89
N THR A 246 14.33 -17.04 20.51
CA THR A 246 15.09 -15.78 20.56
C THR A 246 14.48 -14.72 19.65
N LEU A 247 14.01 -15.08 18.45
CA LEU A 247 13.29 -14.14 17.56
C LEU A 247 12.01 -13.58 18.19
N TYR A 248 11.26 -14.44 18.88
CA TYR A 248 10.06 -14.02 19.61
C TYR A 248 10.43 -13.09 20.77
N ILE A 249 11.42 -13.44 21.58
CA ILE A 249 11.90 -12.58 22.69
C ILE A 249 12.38 -11.23 22.16
N PHE A 250 13.16 -11.23 21.06
CA PHE A 250 13.64 -10.02 20.41
C PHE A 250 12.47 -9.13 19.98
N LEU A 251 11.43 -9.69 19.36
CA LEU A 251 10.24 -8.94 18.95
C LEU A 251 9.54 -8.30 20.15
N MET A 252 9.24 -9.10 21.18
CA MET A 252 8.47 -8.63 22.34
C MET A 252 9.21 -7.56 23.12
N LEU A 253 10.49 -7.78 23.41
CA LEU A 253 11.31 -6.78 24.11
C LEU A 253 11.49 -5.52 23.27
N SER A 254 11.65 -5.65 21.94
CA SER A 254 11.73 -4.49 21.05
C SER A 254 10.49 -3.63 21.17
N LEU A 255 9.29 -4.22 21.03
CA LEU A 255 8.03 -3.49 21.10
C LEU A 255 7.88 -2.73 22.42
N VAL A 256 8.29 -3.34 23.55
CA VAL A 256 8.31 -2.68 24.86
C VAL A 256 9.29 -1.51 24.87
N CYS A 257 10.56 -1.71 24.48
CA CYS A 257 11.57 -0.65 24.44
C CYS A 257 11.17 0.51 23.51
N GLY A 258 10.58 0.20 22.35
CA GLY A 258 10.06 1.22 21.43
C GLY A 258 8.92 2.01 22.03
N ARG A 259 8.01 1.37 22.78
CA ARG A 259 6.92 2.06 23.47
C ARG A 259 7.47 3.00 24.55
N VAL A 260 8.49 2.59 25.29
CA VAL A 260 9.19 3.46 26.26
C VAL A 260 9.79 4.68 25.55
N CYS A 261 10.52 4.48 24.44
CA CYS A 261 11.06 5.60 23.65
C CYS A 261 9.99 6.54 23.12
N PHE A 262 8.84 6.00 22.68
CA PHE A 262 7.70 6.82 22.26
C PHE A 262 7.22 7.75 23.38
N TYR A 263 7.13 7.28 24.63
CA TYR A 263 6.75 8.11 25.78
C TYR A 263 7.77 9.19 26.12
N LEU A 264 9.04 9.00 25.74
CA LEU A 264 10.14 9.96 25.93
C LEU A 264 10.32 10.92 24.75
N ASP A 265 9.38 10.96 23.79
CA ASP A 265 9.48 11.73 22.53
C ASP A 265 10.71 11.41 21.65
N VAL A 266 11.33 10.25 21.87
CA VAL A 266 12.43 9.71 21.07
C VAL A 266 11.85 8.83 19.94
N PRO A 267 12.45 8.82 18.73
CA PRO A 267 12.00 7.92 17.67
C PRO A 267 11.97 6.45 18.13
N VAL A 268 10.84 5.77 17.91
CA VAL A 268 10.56 4.40 18.41
C VAL A 268 11.66 3.40 18.05
N PHE A 269 12.18 3.47 16.82
CA PHE A 269 13.22 2.56 16.34
C PHE A 269 14.56 2.67 17.09
N VAL A 270 14.82 3.80 17.77
CA VAL A 270 16.01 3.96 18.62
C VAL A 270 15.94 2.98 19.79
N GLY A 271 14.75 2.76 20.36
CA GLY A 271 14.54 1.78 21.43
C GLY A 271 14.86 0.35 20.99
N TYR A 272 14.44 -0.02 19.77
CA TYR A 272 14.77 -1.32 19.18
C TYR A 272 16.28 -1.50 19.00
N LEU A 273 16.95 -0.47 18.49
CA LEU A 273 18.39 -0.49 18.29
C LEU A 273 19.18 -0.59 19.60
N LEU A 274 18.80 0.19 20.62
CA LEU A 274 19.45 0.18 21.94
C LEU A 274 19.30 -1.17 22.63
N LEU A 275 18.15 -1.84 22.48
CA LEU A 275 17.96 -3.20 22.98
C LEU A 275 18.95 -4.17 22.34
N GLY A 276 19.06 -4.16 21.00
CA GLY A 276 20.03 -5.01 20.29
C GLY A 276 21.47 -4.73 20.72
N LEU A 277 21.83 -3.45 20.89
CA LEU A 277 23.14 -3.03 21.40
C LEU A 277 23.40 -3.58 22.81
N GLY A 278 22.41 -3.52 23.69
CA GLY A 278 22.49 -4.07 25.04
C GLY A 278 22.72 -5.58 25.02
N ILE A 279 21.94 -6.31 24.22
CA ILE A 279 22.07 -7.77 24.08
C ILE A 279 23.48 -8.16 23.60
N GLN A 280 24.02 -7.47 22.61
CA GLN A 280 25.33 -7.81 22.04
C GLN A 280 26.52 -7.46 22.95
N ASN A 281 26.42 -6.40 23.74
CA ASN A 281 27.57 -5.86 24.48
C ASN A 281 27.60 -6.26 25.97
N ILE A 282 26.48 -6.79 26.50
CA ILE A 282 26.39 -7.37 27.84
C ILE A 282 26.63 -8.89 27.76
N PRO A 283 27.69 -9.43 28.40
CA PRO A 283 28.08 -10.84 28.26
C PRO A 283 26.98 -11.84 28.61
N TYR A 284 26.20 -11.56 29.66
CA TYR A 284 25.08 -12.41 30.08
C TYR A 284 24.08 -12.60 28.94
N PHE A 285 23.52 -11.51 28.40
CA PHE A 285 22.52 -11.60 27.32
C PHE A 285 23.09 -12.17 26.03
N ARG A 286 24.34 -11.84 25.68
CA ARG A 286 24.99 -12.36 24.46
C ARG A 286 25.09 -13.88 24.46
N ASN A 287 25.43 -14.49 25.59
CA ASN A 287 25.62 -15.94 25.70
C ASN A 287 24.29 -16.69 25.86
N THR A 288 23.24 -16.02 26.32
CA THR A 288 21.90 -16.63 26.50
C THR A 288 21.03 -16.50 25.26
N LEU A 289 21.11 -15.38 24.55
CA LEU A 289 20.25 -15.06 23.40
C LEU A 289 21.05 -15.17 22.10
N GLU A 290 21.23 -16.41 21.66
CA GLU A 290 21.89 -16.71 20.39
C GLU A 290 20.86 -16.83 19.25
N LEU A 291 21.18 -16.20 18.13
CA LEU A 291 20.34 -16.21 16.95
C LEU A 291 21.15 -16.64 15.73
N HIS A 292 20.68 -17.68 15.03
CA HIS A 292 21.35 -18.14 13.82
C HIS A 292 21.40 -17.02 12.76
N SER A 293 22.60 -16.81 12.21
CA SER A 293 22.87 -15.88 11.10
C SER A 293 21.92 -16.02 9.90
N TYR A 294 21.41 -17.23 9.63
CA TYR A 294 20.46 -17.50 8.56
C TYR A 294 19.11 -16.79 8.77
N PHE A 295 18.56 -16.79 9.99
CA PHE A 295 17.31 -16.07 10.28
C PHE A 295 17.50 -14.56 10.17
N ILE A 296 18.62 -14.04 10.68
CA ILE A 296 18.96 -12.62 10.57
C ILE A 296 19.02 -12.19 9.10
N GLU A 297 19.73 -12.96 8.26
CA GLU A 297 19.83 -12.65 6.83
C GLU A 297 18.47 -12.74 6.13
N THR A 298 17.70 -13.80 6.38
CA THR A 298 16.38 -14.02 5.77
C THR A 298 15.42 -12.88 6.10
N ILE A 299 15.26 -12.55 7.39
CA ILE A 299 14.34 -11.50 7.83
C ILE A 299 14.80 -10.15 7.30
N ARG A 300 16.11 -9.86 7.30
CA ARG A 300 16.64 -8.62 6.71
C ARG A 300 16.25 -8.47 5.24
N LEU A 301 16.31 -9.54 4.44
CA LEU A 301 15.91 -9.48 3.02
C LEU A 301 14.42 -9.20 2.88
N LEU A 302 13.58 -9.79 3.73
CA LEU A 302 12.15 -9.47 3.81
C LEU A 302 11.92 -8.00 4.22
N CYS A 303 12.72 -7.46 5.15
CA CYS A 303 12.68 -6.04 5.49
C CYS A 303 13.01 -5.16 4.28
N VAL A 304 14.05 -5.50 3.50
CA VAL A 304 14.43 -4.75 2.29
C VAL A 304 13.28 -4.71 1.29
N ILE A 305 12.58 -5.82 1.07
CA ILE A 305 11.39 -5.88 0.20
C ILE A 305 10.34 -4.88 0.65
N LEU A 306 9.98 -4.91 1.94
CA LEU A 306 9.00 -3.97 2.49
C LEU A 306 9.46 -2.53 2.45
N ILE A 307 10.75 -2.25 2.70
CA ILE A 307 11.29 -0.89 2.62
C ILE A 307 11.12 -0.35 1.20
N VAL A 308 11.60 -1.07 0.19
CA VAL A 308 11.58 -0.63 -1.21
C VAL A 308 10.15 -0.57 -1.73
N GLY A 309 9.37 -1.62 -1.49
CA GLY A 309 7.97 -1.71 -1.92
C GLY A 309 7.08 -0.66 -1.27
N ARG A 310 7.18 -0.44 0.05
CA ARG A 310 6.38 0.59 0.73
C ARG A 310 6.76 1.99 0.31
N THR A 311 8.05 2.27 0.05
CA THR A 311 8.50 3.59 -0.39
C THR A 311 7.84 3.97 -1.72
N THR A 312 7.73 3.03 -2.66
CA THR A 312 7.14 3.27 -3.98
C THR A 312 5.62 3.20 -3.98
N VAL A 313 5.03 2.27 -3.24
CA VAL A 313 3.57 2.15 -3.11
C VAL A 313 2.96 3.37 -2.40
N ASN A 314 3.61 3.90 -1.37
CA ASN A 314 3.11 5.06 -0.61
C ASN A 314 3.29 6.40 -1.36
N LEU A 315 4.00 6.42 -2.49
CA LEU A 315 4.12 7.63 -3.31
C LEU A 315 2.75 7.99 -3.91
N ASN A 316 2.22 9.14 -3.50
CA ASN A 316 0.95 9.62 -4.01
C ASN A 316 1.15 10.30 -5.37
N TYR A 317 0.65 9.67 -6.45
CA TYR A 317 0.74 10.21 -7.81
C TYR A 317 0.10 11.61 -7.95
N GLN A 318 -0.97 11.92 -7.22
CA GLN A 318 -1.60 13.25 -7.29
C GLN A 318 -0.74 14.33 -6.62
N GLU A 319 -0.15 14.03 -5.46
CA GLU A 319 0.81 14.92 -4.79
C GLU A 319 2.07 15.08 -5.64
N LEU A 320 2.55 13.99 -6.24
CA LEU A 320 3.66 13.99 -7.18
C LEU A 320 3.37 14.95 -8.33
N LYS A 321 2.25 14.78 -9.05
CA LYS A 321 1.88 15.67 -10.18
C LYS A 321 1.81 17.15 -9.76
N LYS A 322 1.32 17.44 -8.55
CA LYS A 322 1.19 18.80 -8.04
C LYS A 322 2.52 19.43 -7.62
N HIS A 323 3.41 18.66 -6.98
CA HIS A 323 4.62 19.17 -6.34
C HIS A 323 5.93 18.72 -7.01
N TRP A 324 5.88 18.00 -8.13
CA TRP A 324 7.03 17.34 -8.75
C TRP A 324 8.24 18.28 -8.90
N PHE A 325 8.04 19.49 -9.42
CA PHE A 325 9.12 20.43 -9.73
C PHE A 325 9.83 20.90 -8.46
N ASN A 326 9.07 21.39 -7.48
CA ASN A 326 9.63 21.84 -6.21
C ASN A 326 10.29 20.69 -5.45
N SER A 327 9.67 19.51 -5.48
CA SER A 327 10.20 18.32 -4.81
C SER A 327 11.46 17.76 -5.47
N PHE A 328 11.57 17.83 -6.79
CA PHE A 328 12.76 17.41 -7.52
C PHE A 328 13.97 18.26 -7.11
N PHE A 329 13.85 19.60 -7.19
CA PHE A 329 14.94 20.51 -6.80
C PHE A 329 15.24 20.47 -5.30
N ALA A 330 14.26 20.18 -4.45
CA ALA A 330 14.50 20.01 -3.01
C ALA A 330 15.25 18.71 -2.66
N SER A 331 15.24 17.70 -3.53
CA SER A 331 15.75 16.35 -3.21
C SER A 331 16.91 15.90 -4.09
N ILE A 332 16.70 15.78 -5.41
CA ILE A 332 17.62 15.04 -6.29
C ILE A 332 18.99 15.73 -6.42
N PRO A 333 19.08 17.02 -6.80
CA PRO A 333 20.39 17.67 -6.91
C PRO A 333 21.15 17.72 -5.56
N PRO A 334 20.54 18.12 -4.43
CA PRO A 334 21.24 18.11 -3.14
C PRO A 334 21.80 16.72 -2.79
N THR A 335 20.99 15.67 -2.97
CA THR A 335 21.43 14.31 -2.71
C THR A 335 22.56 13.88 -3.64
N ALA A 336 22.50 14.20 -4.94
CA ALA A 336 23.56 13.89 -5.89
C ALA A 336 24.90 14.57 -5.53
N PHE A 337 24.87 15.86 -5.20
CA PHE A 337 26.07 16.59 -4.78
C PHE A 337 26.64 16.06 -3.47
N VAL A 338 25.78 15.76 -2.48
CA VAL A 338 26.21 15.18 -1.21
C VAL A 338 26.79 13.78 -1.39
N SER A 339 26.19 12.94 -2.24
CA SER A 339 26.74 11.62 -2.58
C SER A 339 28.11 11.74 -3.22
N GLY A 340 28.29 12.66 -4.18
CA GLY A 340 29.59 12.93 -4.80
C GLY A 340 30.63 13.42 -3.79
N TRP A 341 30.26 14.37 -2.93
CA TRP A 341 31.11 14.84 -1.84
C TRP A 341 31.54 13.72 -0.90
N LEU A 342 30.61 12.86 -0.48
CA LEU A 342 30.90 11.71 0.38
C LEU A 342 31.86 10.71 -0.27
N ILE A 343 31.72 10.45 -1.56
CA ILE A 343 32.63 9.59 -2.31
C ILE A 343 34.04 10.20 -2.31
N VAL A 344 34.16 11.50 -2.60
CA VAL A 344 35.45 12.21 -2.58
C VAL A 344 36.06 12.23 -1.18
N LEU A 345 35.27 12.57 -0.16
CA LEU A 345 35.69 12.61 1.24
C LEU A 345 36.22 11.24 1.70
N THR A 346 35.47 10.17 1.45
CA THR A 346 35.86 8.82 1.91
C THR A 346 37.01 8.24 1.10
N ARG A 347 37.02 8.43 -0.24
CA ARG A 347 38.07 7.91 -1.11
C ARG A 347 39.37 8.71 -1.01
N CYS A 348 39.31 10.02 -1.16
CA CYS A 348 40.50 10.86 -1.29
C CYS A 348 41.12 11.22 0.07
N ILE A 349 40.29 11.52 1.07
CA ILE A 349 40.79 11.96 2.40
C ILE A 349 41.06 10.76 3.29
N PHE A 350 40.10 9.82 3.40
CA PHE A 350 40.24 8.65 4.27
C PHE A 350 40.85 7.41 3.59
N LYS A 351 41.17 7.50 2.30
CA LYS A 351 41.80 6.42 1.50
C LYS A 351 41.01 5.09 1.52
N ILE A 352 39.69 5.16 1.71
CA ILE A 352 38.81 3.99 1.72
C ILE A 352 38.73 3.40 0.29
N PRO A 353 38.61 2.06 0.12
CA PRO A 353 38.40 1.44 -1.18
C PRO A 353 37.19 2.03 -1.92
N ILE A 354 37.26 2.09 -3.24
CA ILE A 354 36.25 2.76 -4.06
C ILE A 354 34.87 2.10 -3.93
N GLU A 355 34.83 0.78 -3.78
CA GLU A 355 33.62 -0.02 -3.60
C GLU A 355 32.82 0.44 -2.38
N ILE A 356 33.52 0.62 -1.26
CA ILE A 356 32.92 1.08 -0.01
C ILE A 356 32.67 2.59 -0.05
N ALA A 357 33.52 3.39 -0.69
CA ALA A 357 33.31 4.83 -0.87
C ALA A 357 32.02 5.15 -1.67
N LEU A 358 31.74 4.38 -2.72
CA LEU A 358 30.47 4.44 -3.46
C LEU A 358 29.28 4.10 -2.56
N CYS A 359 29.42 3.09 -1.71
CA CYS A 359 28.42 2.74 -0.71
C CYS A 359 28.18 3.88 0.29
N TYR A 360 29.23 4.53 0.80
CA TYR A 360 29.12 5.73 1.64
C TYR A 360 28.29 6.82 0.95
N GLY A 361 28.57 7.08 -0.34
CA GLY A 361 27.88 8.09 -1.14
C GLY A 361 26.36 7.90 -1.19
N PHE A 362 25.89 6.70 -1.56
CA PHE A 362 24.45 6.46 -1.78
C PHE A 362 23.69 6.00 -0.54
N VAL A 363 24.38 5.45 0.46
CA VAL A 363 23.75 5.04 1.71
C VAL A 363 23.67 6.20 2.70
N LEU A 364 24.70 7.03 2.85
CA LEU A 364 24.64 8.14 3.82
C LEU A 364 23.97 9.39 3.26
N SER A 365 23.75 9.55 1.96
CA SER A 365 23.05 10.72 1.42
C SER A 365 21.53 10.67 1.64
N VAL A 366 20.92 9.48 1.63
CA VAL A 366 19.46 9.30 1.71
C VAL A 366 18.85 9.83 3.02
N THR A 367 17.58 10.20 2.97
CA THR A 367 16.79 10.73 4.10
C THR A 367 15.78 9.71 4.63
N ALA A 368 15.57 9.68 5.95
CA ALA A 368 14.57 8.84 6.60
C ALA A 368 13.10 9.19 6.24
N PRO A 369 12.33 8.29 5.62
CA PRO A 369 10.89 8.49 5.44
C PRO A 369 10.07 8.62 6.74
N PRO A 370 10.28 7.81 7.80
CA PRO A 370 9.43 7.88 8.99
C PRO A 370 9.40 9.26 9.67
N VAL A 371 10.56 9.89 9.83
CA VAL A 371 10.69 11.21 10.47
C VAL A 371 10.10 12.29 9.58
N THR A 372 10.40 12.27 8.28
CA THR A 372 9.92 13.28 7.33
C THR A 372 8.41 13.19 7.09
N TYR A 373 7.84 11.99 7.00
CA TYR A 373 6.39 11.79 6.87
C TYR A 373 5.65 12.16 8.16
N THR A 374 6.19 11.80 9.33
CA THR A 374 5.62 12.24 10.61
C THR A 374 5.63 13.76 10.71
N MET A 375 6.72 14.41 10.31
CA MET A 375 6.80 15.87 10.32
C MET A 375 5.84 16.51 9.31
N ALA A 376 5.74 15.98 8.08
CA ALA A 376 4.77 16.45 7.09
C ALA A 376 3.34 16.35 7.63
N ASN A 377 2.99 15.24 8.30
CA ASN A 377 1.68 15.06 8.92
C ASN A 377 1.45 16.06 10.07
N LYS A 378 2.45 16.30 10.94
CA LYS A 378 2.36 17.31 12.00
C LYS A 378 2.15 18.72 11.45
N ILE A 379 2.84 19.09 10.37
CA ILE A 379 2.71 20.41 9.70
C ILE A 379 1.32 20.56 9.07
N MET A 380 0.81 19.50 8.42
CA MET A 380 -0.56 19.49 7.87
C MET A 380 -1.62 19.63 8.98
N ALA A 381 -1.48 18.88 10.07
CA ALA A 381 -2.41 18.95 11.20
C ALA A 381 -2.43 20.33 11.85
N ASN A 382 -1.26 20.96 11.98
CA ASN A 382 -1.11 22.30 12.54
C ASN A 382 -1.33 23.43 11.52
N LYS A 383 -1.71 23.12 10.27
CA LYS A 383 -1.93 24.08 9.17
C LYS A 383 -0.75 25.03 8.90
N LEU A 384 0.48 24.56 9.11
CA LEU A 384 1.71 25.34 8.90
C LEU A 384 2.18 25.24 7.45
N GLY A 385 2.73 26.32 6.87
CA GLY A 385 3.30 26.32 5.51
C GLY A 385 2.34 25.87 4.40
N MET A 386 1.04 26.16 4.56
CA MET A 386 -0.02 25.73 3.65
C MET A 386 0.02 26.48 2.31
N GLN A 387 0.51 27.72 2.31
CA GLN A 387 0.57 28.58 1.12
C GLN A 387 1.35 27.92 -0.02
N ASN A 388 2.52 27.38 0.28
CA ASN A 388 3.40 26.72 -0.69
C ASN A 388 3.28 25.19 -0.69
N GLY A 389 2.42 24.62 0.15
CA GLY A 389 2.21 23.18 0.26
C GLY A 389 3.45 22.42 0.71
N ILE A 390 4.18 22.94 1.70
CA ILE A 390 5.47 22.40 2.17
C ILE A 390 5.38 20.92 2.55
N ALA A 391 4.30 20.50 3.21
CA ALA A 391 4.11 19.09 3.57
C ALA A 391 4.02 18.15 2.36
N GLY A 392 3.34 18.58 1.28
CA GLY A 392 3.29 17.83 0.03
C GLY A 392 4.65 17.76 -0.65
N ILE A 393 5.38 18.89 -0.63
CA ILE A 393 6.75 18.95 -1.16
C ILE A 393 7.65 17.95 -0.43
N ILE A 394 7.62 17.94 0.92
CA ILE A 394 8.40 17.02 1.76
C ILE A 394 8.08 15.56 1.41
N ARG A 395 6.79 15.20 1.32
CA ARG A 395 6.38 13.80 1.08
C ARG A 395 6.90 13.27 -0.26
N VAL A 396 6.77 14.06 -1.32
CA VAL A 396 7.22 13.71 -2.67
C VAL A 396 8.75 13.75 -2.77
N ALA A 397 9.39 14.77 -2.20
CA ALA A 397 10.85 14.91 -2.22
C ALA A 397 11.54 13.79 -1.44
N THR A 398 11.02 13.39 -0.28
CA THR A 398 11.50 12.22 0.45
C THR A 398 11.39 10.95 -0.41
N ALA A 399 10.31 10.76 -1.17
CA ALA A 399 10.17 9.59 -2.03
C ALA A 399 11.19 9.61 -3.18
N PHE A 400 11.41 10.75 -3.83
CA PHE A 400 12.46 10.92 -4.84
C PHE A 400 13.85 10.60 -4.31
N ASP A 401 14.20 11.15 -3.14
CA ASP A 401 15.48 10.91 -2.49
C ASP A 401 15.73 9.41 -2.27
N ASN A 402 14.73 8.73 -1.73
CA ASN A 402 14.79 7.30 -1.45
C ASN A 402 14.87 6.46 -2.72
N ILE A 403 14.01 6.70 -3.71
CA ILE A 403 14.01 5.95 -4.98
C ILE A 403 15.35 6.12 -5.70
N PHE A 404 15.88 7.35 -5.75
CA PHE A 404 17.16 7.65 -6.39
C PHE A 404 18.32 6.91 -5.70
N CYS A 405 18.44 7.00 -4.37
CA CYS A 405 19.51 6.33 -3.64
C CYS A 405 19.38 4.80 -3.68
N ILE A 406 18.14 4.27 -3.59
CA ILE A 406 17.88 2.82 -3.69
C ILE A 406 18.27 2.31 -5.08
N ALA A 407 17.92 3.03 -6.16
CA ALA A 407 18.31 2.64 -7.51
C ALA A 407 19.84 2.57 -7.65
N LEU A 408 20.54 3.64 -7.26
CA LEU A 408 22.00 3.73 -7.41
C LEU A 408 22.75 2.74 -6.52
N ILE A 409 22.33 2.52 -5.27
CA ILE A 409 23.00 1.53 -4.42
C ILE A 409 22.82 0.10 -4.95
N ASN A 410 21.68 -0.23 -5.57
CA ASN A 410 21.51 -1.53 -6.22
C ASN A 410 22.43 -1.71 -7.43
N ILE A 411 22.68 -0.64 -8.21
CA ILE A 411 23.72 -0.67 -9.26
C ILE A 411 25.10 -0.91 -8.64
N VAL A 412 25.46 -0.17 -7.59
CA VAL A 412 26.77 -0.31 -6.94
C VAL A 412 26.96 -1.71 -6.35
N MET A 413 25.93 -2.25 -5.68
CA MET A 413 25.98 -3.60 -5.11
C MET A 413 26.18 -4.67 -6.20
N ASP A 414 25.48 -4.53 -7.33
CA ASP A 414 25.60 -5.45 -8.45
C ASP A 414 26.94 -5.34 -9.18
N TYR A 415 27.47 -4.12 -9.33
CA TYR A 415 28.71 -3.85 -10.08
C TYR A 415 30.00 -4.10 -9.28
N CYS A 416 29.99 -3.77 -7.98
CA CYS A 416 31.20 -3.78 -7.15
C CYS A 416 31.39 -5.08 -6.36
N PHE A 417 30.34 -5.90 -6.17
CA PHE A 417 30.40 -7.11 -5.35
C PHE A 417 30.11 -8.37 -6.18
N PRO A 418 30.72 -9.52 -5.82
CA PRO A 418 30.48 -10.78 -6.52
C PRO A 418 28.99 -11.17 -6.57
N PRO A 419 28.52 -11.82 -7.65
CA PRO A 419 29.32 -12.43 -8.72
C PRO A 419 29.56 -11.55 -9.96
N ALA A 420 28.87 -10.43 -10.13
CA ALA A 420 29.00 -9.55 -11.31
C ALA A 420 30.11 -8.50 -11.10
N TYR A 421 31.35 -8.97 -11.03
CA TYR A 421 32.48 -8.09 -10.72
C TYR A 421 32.89 -7.20 -11.91
N TYR A 422 32.66 -5.88 -11.83
CA TYR A 422 33.05 -4.87 -12.83
C TYR A 422 32.66 -5.21 -14.28
N GLY A 423 31.51 -5.85 -14.48
CA GLY A 423 31.06 -6.33 -15.79
C GLY A 423 29.99 -5.45 -16.44
N TRP A 424 29.91 -5.48 -17.77
CA TRP A 424 28.79 -4.89 -18.53
C TRP A 424 27.44 -5.57 -18.20
N HIS A 425 27.49 -6.73 -17.55
CA HIS A 425 26.34 -7.50 -17.07
C HIS A 425 25.42 -6.68 -16.15
N THR A 426 25.92 -5.70 -15.40
CA THR A 426 25.07 -4.85 -14.56
C THR A 426 24.02 -4.08 -15.38
N ALA A 427 24.38 -3.57 -16.56
CA ALA A 427 23.41 -2.92 -17.44
C ALA A 427 22.32 -3.89 -17.88
N PHE A 428 22.70 -5.12 -18.22
CA PHE A 428 21.75 -6.19 -18.56
C PHE A 428 20.86 -6.58 -17.39
N HIS A 429 21.39 -6.65 -16.17
CA HIS A 429 20.61 -6.90 -14.94
C HIS A 429 19.57 -5.80 -14.71
N ILE A 430 19.93 -4.52 -14.85
CA ILE A 430 18.99 -3.40 -14.69
C ILE A 430 17.86 -3.47 -15.73
N VAL A 431 18.20 -3.73 -17.00
CA VAL A 431 17.21 -3.88 -18.07
C VAL A 431 16.31 -5.09 -17.80
N GLY A 432 16.89 -6.23 -17.43
CA GLY A 432 16.16 -7.45 -17.09
C GLY A 432 15.18 -7.24 -15.93
N GLY A 433 15.62 -6.59 -14.85
CA GLY A 433 14.75 -6.24 -13.71
C GLY A 433 13.66 -5.24 -14.09
N THR A 434 13.96 -4.30 -14.99
CA THR A 434 12.99 -3.33 -15.49
C THR A 434 11.89 -4.01 -16.30
N VAL A 435 12.27 -4.86 -17.26
CA VAL A 435 11.34 -5.63 -18.10
C VAL A 435 10.49 -6.56 -17.24
N LEU A 436 11.10 -7.28 -16.30
CA LEU A 436 10.38 -8.17 -15.38
C LEU A 436 9.38 -7.39 -14.51
N GLY A 437 9.79 -6.23 -13.99
CA GLY A 437 8.92 -5.33 -13.23
C GLY A 437 7.71 -4.85 -14.03
N ILE A 438 7.90 -4.53 -15.32
CA ILE A 438 6.82 -4.13 -16.22
C ILE A 438 5.84 -5.30 -16.46
N ILE A 439 6.35 -6.50 -16.77
CA ILE A 439 5.51 -7.67 -17.01
C ILE A 439 4.64 -7.98 -15.79
N LEU A 440 5.26 -8.02 -14.60
CA LEU A 440 4.54 -8.31 -13.35
C LEU A 440 3.57 -7.19 -12.98
N CYS A 441 3.92 -5.92 -13.20
CA CYS A 441 3.03 -4.82 -12.84
C CYS A 441 1.81 -4.72 -13.76
N VAL A 442 1.96 -5.02 -15.06
CA VAL A 442 0.82 -5.15 -16.00
C VAL A 442 -0.12 -6.24 -15.51
N PHE A 443 0.40 -7.38 -15.09
CA PHE A 443 -0.43 -8.46 -14.53
C PHE A 443 -1.16 -8.02 -13.25
N LEU A 444 -0.46 -7.41 -12.29
CA LEU A 444 -1.05 -6.91 -11.03
C LEU A 444 -1.98 -5.70 -11.22
N TRP A 445 -1.90 -5.01 -12.36
CA TRP A 445 -2.83 -3.94 -12.71
C TRP A 445 -4.21 -4.50 -13.04
N PHE A 446 -4.26 -5.61 -13.78
CA PHE A 446 -5.50 -6.26 -14.20
C PHE A 446 -6.06 -7.24 -13.16
N PHE A 447 -5.19 -7.94 -12.41
CA PHE A 447 -5.58 -8.94 -11.42
C PHE A 447 -5.15 -8.56 -9.99
N PRO A 448 -5.97 -8.84 -8.96
CA PRO A 448 -7.34 -9.36 -9.01
C PRO A 448 -8.36 -8.30 -9.48
N THR A 449 -9.46 -8.75 -10.07
CA THR A 449 -10.65 -7.91 -10.29
C THR A 449 -11.52 -7.87 -9.03
N ARG A 450 -12.11 -6.69 -8.72
CA ARG A 450 -12.99 -6.46 -7.54
C ARG A 450 -14.23 -7.36 -7.52
N ILE A 451 -14.51 -7.92 -8.68
CA ILE A 451 -15.76 -8.51 -9.14
C ILE A 451 -16.29 -9.64 -8.23
N LYS A 452 -15.44 -10.40 -7.52
CA LYS A 452 -15.93 -11.46 -6.59
C LYS A 452 -15.08 -11.70 -5.34
N MET A 453 -14.06 -10.88 -5.07
CA MET A 453 -13.14 -11.15 -3.96
C MET A 453 -13.55 -10.44 -2.67
N SER A 454 -14.08 -11.21 -1.71
CA SER A 454 -14.32 -10.76 -0.33
C SER A 454 -13.06 -10.13 0.30
N GLN A 455 -11.89 -10.75 0.06
CA GLN A 455 -10.60 -10.33 0.61
C GLN A 455 -9.72 -9.58 -0.41
N TYR A 456 -10.35 -8.73 -1.24
CA TYR A 456 -9.70 -8.06 -2.36
C TYR A 456 -8.36 -7.38 -2.05
N ALA A 457 -8.36 -6.49 -1.05
CA ALA A 457 -7.18 -5.73 -0.65
C ALA A 457 -6.08 -6.66 -0.09
N SER A 458 -6.47 -7.66 0.70
CA SER A 458 -5.52 -8.64 1.25
C SER A 458 -4.87 -9.48 0.16
N THR A 459 -5.63 -9.92 -0.85
CA THR A 459 -5.07 -10.65 -2.00
C THR A 459 -4.12 -9.80 -2.81
N ARG A 460 -4.47 -8.54 -3.12
CA ARG A 460 -3.55 -7.61 -3.81
C ARG A 460 -2.24 -7.45 -3.06
N CYS A 461 -2.33 -7.24 -1.75
CA CYS A 461 -1.19 -7.12 -0.87
C CYS A 461 -0.33 -8.40 -0.89
N ALA A 462 -0.96 -9.58 -0.79
CA ALA A 462 -0.28 -10.87 -0.85
C ALA A 462 0.41 -11.10 -2.19
N MET A 463 -0.28 -10.87 -3.31
CA MET A 463 0.28 -11.00 -4.66
C MET A 463 1.48 -10.07 -4.85
N PHE A 464 1.37 -8.81 -4.46
CA PHE A 464 2.46 -7.83 -4.53
C PHE A 464 3.66 -8.26 -3.67
N TYR A 465 3.42 -8.58 -2.40
CA TYR A 465 4.50 -8.89 -1.46
C TYR A 465 5.19 -10.21 -1.78
N LEU A 466 4.42 -11.27 -2.07
CA LEU A 466 4.97 -12.59 -2.38
C LEU A 466 5.70 -12.62 -3.72
N SER A 467 5.24 -11.88 -4.73
CA SER A 467 5.98 -11.74 -5.98
C SER A 467 7.29 -10.97 -5.78
N CYS A 468 7.29 -9.89 -4.98
CA CYS A 468 8.54 -9.21 -4.60
C CYS A 468 9.50 -10.18 -3.87
N ALA A 469 8.99 -10.97 -2.93
CA ALA A 469 9.79 -11.90 -2.16
C ALA A 469 10.36 -13.04 -3.02
N GLY A 470 9.52 -13.68 -3.83
CA GLY A 470 9.94 -14.70 -4.78
C GLY A 470 11.02 -14.19 -5.73
N MET A 471 10.81 -13.03 -6.35
CA MET A 471 11.76 -12.45 -7.30
C MET A 471 13.05 -12.00 -6.62
N LEU A 472 13.00 -11.35 -5.46
CA LEU A 472 14.22 -10.91 -4.78
C LEU A 472 15.09 -12.09 -4.37
N PHE A 473 14.52 -13.10 -3.72
CA PHE A 473 15.29 -14.26 -3.30
C PHE A 473 15.82 -15.02 -4.51
N TYR A 474 15.00 -15.22 -5.54
CA TYR A 474 15.43 -15.92 -6.75
C TYR A 474 16.56 -15.20 -7.50
N LEU A 475 16.38 -13.91 -7.82
CA LEU A 475 17.40 -13.13 -8.52
C LEU A 475 18.69 -13.03 -7.70
N LYS A 476 18.58 -12.96 -6.37
CA LYS A 476 19.74 -13.03 -5.47
C LYS A 476 20.49 -14.37 -5.55
N THR A 477 19.78 -15.50 -5.65
CA THR A 477 20.45 -16.82 -5.81
C THR A 477 21.21 -16.95 -7.13
N ILE A 478 20.79 -16.22 -8.17
CA ILE A 478 21.47 -16.18 -9.48
C ILE A 478 22.57 -15.11 -9.50
N GLY A 479 22.64 -14.25 -8.49
CA GLY A 479 23.62 -13.17 -8.39
C GLY A 479 23.23 -11.89 -9.12
N TRP A 480 21.95 -11.70 -9.43
CA TRP A 480 21.38 -10.52 -10.06
C TRP A 480 20.81 -9.58 -8.99
N TYR A 481 21.70 -8.99 -8.19
CA TYR A 481 21.31 -8.14 -7.06
C TYR A 481 20.58 -6.88 -7.52
N GLY A 482 21.04 -6.28 -8.63
CA GLY A 482 20.45 -5.06 -9.20
C GLY A 482 19.01 -5.29 -9.66
N SER A 483 18.75 -6.38 -10.38
CA SER A 483 17.46 -6.67 -11.02
C SER A 483 16.29 -6.70 -10.04
N ALA A 484 16.51 -7.23 -8.84
CA ALA A 484 15.47 -7.34 -7.80
C ALA A 484 14.99 -5.96 -7.34
N GLY A 485 15.92 -5.04 -7.09
CA GLY A 485 15.59 -3.67 -6.67
C GLY A 485 14.73 -2.94 -7.71
N TYR A 486 15.13 -2.99 -8.98
CA TYR A 486 14.38 -2.34 -10.08
C TYR A 486 13.00 -2.95 -10.30
N THR A 487 12.88 -4.28 -10.25
CA THR A 487 11.59 -4.99 -10.33
C THR A 487 10.61 -4.45 -9.28
N ILE A 488 11.05 -4.38 -8.01
CA ILE A 488 10.20 -3.94 -6.90
C ILE A 488 9.87 -2.44 -7.02
N LEU A 489 10.84 -1.61 -7.44
CA LEU A 489 10.62 -0.17 -7.61
C LEU A 489 9.51 0.13 -8.63
N ILE A 490 9.58 -0.47 -9.81
CA ILE A 490 8.60 -0.28 -10.90
C ILE A 490 7.24 -0.84 -10.50
N MET A 491 7.24 -2.08 -9.99
CA MET A 491 6.00 -2.75 -9.60
C MET A 491 5.29 -2.00 -8.48
N GLY A 492 6.02 -1.53 -7.46
CA GLY A 492 5.45 -0.81 -6.34
C GLY A 492 4.86 0.56 -6.73
N PHE A 493 5.52 1.29 -7.64
CA PHE A 493 4.99 2.57 -8.12
C PHE A 493 3.68 2.40 -8.91
N VAL A 494 3.64 1.42 -9.82
CA VAL A 494 2.45 1.13 -10.64
C VAL A 494 1.30 0.61 -9.77
N CYS A 495 1.57 -0.35 -8.87
CA CYS A 495 0.57 -0.88 -7.95
C CYS A 495 0.04 0.21 -7.00
N GLY A 496 0.92 1.02 -6.42
CA GLY A 496 0.54 2.13 -5.54
C GLY A 496 -0.36 3.15 -6.23
N THR A 497 -0.08 3.44 -7.50
CA THR A 497 -0.91 4.31 -8.34
C THR A 497 -2.29 3.69 -8.57
N LYS A 498 -2.35 2.42 -8.98
CA LYS A 498 -3.61 1.69 -9.21
C LYS A 498 -4.49 1.64 -7.97
N TRP A 499 -3.91 1.28 -6.82
CA TRP A 499 -4.64 1.18 -5.56
C TRP A 499 -5.23 2.53 -5.13
N ARG A 500 -4.53 3.64 -5.44
CA ARG A 500 -5.03 5.00 -5.19
C ARG A 500 -6.17 5.38 -6.14
N MET A 501 -6.07 5.01 -7.42
CA MET A 501 -7.14 5.23 -8.39
C MET A 501 -8.42 4.50 -7.97
N ASP A 502 -8.29 3.30 -7.42
CA ASP A 502 -9.43 2.50 -6.94
C ASP A 502 -10.00 2.99 -5.60
N SER A 503 -9.32 3.92 -4.91
CA SER A 503 -9.71 4.48 -3.60
C SER A 503 -9.47 6.00 -3.55
N PRO A 504 -10.22 6.81 -4.33
CA PRO A 504 -10.01 8.24 -4.43
C PRO A 504 -10.24 8.94 -3.08
N GLY A 505 -9.39 9.90 -2.73
CA GLY A 505 -9.51 10.73 -1.53
C GLY A 505 -9.11 10.06 -0.21
N MET A 506 -8.76 8.77 -0.20
CA MET A 506 -8.33 8.05 1.01
C MET A 506 -7.01 7.29 0.81
N LYS A 507 -6.43 6.80 1.92
CA LYS A 507 -5.31 5.86 1.86
C LYS A 507 -5.84 4.46 1.56
N PRO A 508 -5.39 3.79 0.47
CA PRO A 508 -5.83 2.44 0.15
C PRO A 508 -5.51 1.47 1.29
N LEU A 509 -6.42 0.52 1.53
CA LEU A 509 -6.28 -0.48 2.59
C LEU A 509 -5.01 -1.32 2.43
N GLU A 510 -4.62 -1.63 1.20
CA GLU A 510 -3.41 -2.38 0.86
C GLU A 510 -2.16 -1.70 1.44
N GLN A 511 -2.09 -0.37 1.37
CA GLN A 511 -0.97 0.40 1.91
C GLN A 511 -0.96 0.40 3.44
N ILE A 512 -2.15 0.44 4.05
CA ILE A 512 -2.32 0.38 5.51
C ILE A 512 -1.85 -1.00 6.01
N TYR A 513 -2.19 -2.08 5.31
CA TYR A 513 -1.73 -3.43 5.65
C TYR A 513 -0.20 -3.54 5.59
N LEU A 514 0.42 -3.06 4.52
CA LEU A 514 1.89 -3.07 4.39
C LEU A 514 2.56 -2.22 5.49
N ASP A 515 1.98 -1.06 5.82
CA ASP A 515 2.48 -0.22 6.90
C ASP A 515 2.37 -0.88 8.27
N ASN A 516 1.25 -1.54 8.56
CA ASN A 516 1.06 -2.27 9.80
C ASN A 516 2.07 -3.43 9.90
N ILE A 517 2.20 -4.25 8.86
CA ILE A 517 3.17 -5.36 8.85
C ILE A 517 4.59 -4.84 9.12
N TRP A 518 4.97 -3.71 8.52
CA TRP A 518 6.25 -3.09 8.81
C TRP A 518 6.38 -2.64 10.26
N ASN A 519 5.48 -1.77 10.73
CA ASN A 519 5.59 -1.12 12.04
C ASN A 519 5.58 -2.14 13.20
N TRP A 520 4.78 -3.20 13.08
CA TRP A 520 4.56 -4.16 14.16
C TRP A 520 5.57 -5.33 14.17
N ILE A 521 6.17 -5.66 13.02
CA ILE A 521 6.97 -6.89 12.88
C ILE A 521 8.37 -6.59 12.35
N PHE A 522 8.48 -6.06 11.13
CA PHE A 522 9.75 -5.97 10.43
C PHE A 522 10.64 -4.82 10.90
N GLU A 523 10.05 -3.70 11.31
CA GLU A 523 10.81 -2.57 11.86
C GLU A 523 11.49 -2.91 13.19
N PRO A 524 10.79 -3.48 14.19
CA PRO A 524 11.43 -3.99 15.41
C PRO A 524 12.58 -4.96 15.12
N TRP A 525 12.33 -5.99 14.31
CA TRP A 525 13.34 -6.99 13.98
C TRP A 525 14.56 -6.37 13.28
N LEU A 526 14.35 -5.51 12.27
CA LEU A 526 15.44 -4.87 11.56
C LEU A 526 16.37 -4.14 12.52
N PHE A 527 15.83 -3.26 13.37
CA PHE A 527 16.66 -2.42 14.23
C PHE A 527 17.29 -3.18 15.40
N VAL A 528 16.61 -4.19 15.97
CA VAL A 528 17.25 -5.07 16.96
C VAL A 528 18.39 -5.86 16.33
N PHE A 529 18.24 -6.41 15.14
CA PHE A 529 19.32 -7.17 14.50
C PHE A 529 20.54 -6.29 14.20
N ILE A 530 20.32 -5.02 13.92
CA ILE A 530 21.40 -4.07 13.66
C ILE A 530 22.16 -3.78 14.95
N GLY A 531 21.46 -3.55 16.05
CA GLY A 531 22.08 -3.40 17.36
C GLY A 531 22.81 -4.68 17.78
N TYR A 532 22.19 -5.84 17.53
CA TYR A 532 22.75 -7.15 17.83
C TYR A 532 24.05 -7.42 17.04
N ASN A 533 24.16 -6.92 15.80
CA ASN A 533 25.40 -7.05 15.02
C ASN A 533 26.46 -5.99 15.35
N PHE A 534 26.14 -5.00 16.19
CA PHE A 534 27.04 -3.90 16.51
C PHE A 534 27.90 -4.21 17.76
N ARG A 535 29.20 -4.46 17.53
CA ARG A 535 30.18 -4.80 18.57
C ARG A 535 30.99 -3.58 18.98
N ALA A 536 30.50 -2.82 19.96
CA ALA A 536 31.09 -1.57 20.41
C ALA A 536 32.54 -1.74 20.89
N ARG A 537 32.86 -2.86 21.55
CA ARG A 537 34.22 -3.17 22.05
C ARG A 537 35.28 -3.33 20.96
N THR A 538 34.87 -3.53 19.70
CA THR A 538 35.78 -3.78 18.58
C THR A 538 36.01 -2.55 17.71
N ILE A 539 35.51 -1.39 18.15
CA ILE A 539 35.60 -0.13 17.41
C ILE A 539 36.81 0.64 17.92
N ASP A 540 37.72 0.97 17.01
CA ASP A 540 38.83 1.86 17.30
C ASP A 540 38.34 3.32 17.44
N GLY A 541 38.97 4.10 18.32
CA GLY A 541 38.66 5.51 18.53
C GLY A 541 38.79 6.33 17.25
N ARG A 542 39.73 5.95 16.37
CA ARG A 542 39.88 6.55 15.04
C ARG A 542 38.62 6.38 14.18
N THR A 543 38.01 5.21 14.16
CA THR A 543 36.78 4.94 13.37
C THR A 543 35.61 5.77 13.90
N VAL A 544 35.50 5.93 15.22
CA VAL A 544 34.50 6.81 15.84
C VAL A 544 34.71 8.27 15.40
N TRP A 545 35.95 8.76 15.44
CA TRP A 545 36.26 10.12 14.98
C TRP A 545 35.92 10.34 13.50
N ILE A 546 36.32 9.40 12.63
CA ILE A 546 35.97 9.43 11.19
C ILE A 546 34.45 9.45 11.01
N SER A 547 33.71 8.67 11.80
CA SER A 547 32.24 8.67 11.78
C SER A 547 31.67 10.06 12.01
N PHE A 548 32.12 10.75 13.07
CA PHE A 548 31.66 12.11 13.38
C PHE A 548 31.98 13.08 12.24
N VAL A 549 33.21 13.06 11.71
CA VAL A 549 33.61 13.93 10.60
C VAL A 549 32.71 13.69 9.38
N VAL A 550 32.49 12.44 8.99
CA VAL A 550 31.63 12.08 7.85
C VAL A 550 30.19 12.54 8.07
N VAL A 551 29.63 12.28 9.26
CA VAL A 551 28.24 12.63 9.60
C VAL A 551 28.02 14.14 9.61
N PHE A 552 28.85 14.90 10.32
CA PHE A 552 28.72 16.36 10.37
C PHE A 552 28.98 16.99 9.02
N SER A 553 30.01 16.53 8.29
CA SER A 553 30.30 17.01 6.94
C SER A 553 29.11 16.78 6.00
N THR A 554 28.50 15.59 6.04
CA THR A 554 27.28 15.28 5.26
C THR A 554 26.15 16.25 5.61
N MET A 555 25.93 16.53 6.89
CA MET A 555 24.87 17.42 7.35
C MET A 555 25.07 18.85 6.81
N PHE A 556 26.26 19.43 6.97
CA PHE A 556 26.55 20.79 6.51
C PHE A 556 26.49 20.91 4.98
N PHE A 557 27.09 19.96 4.25
CA PHE A 557 27.02 19.94 2.79
C PHE A 557 25.58 19.75 2.29
N LYS A 558 24.77 18.93 2.96
CA LYS A 558 23.36 18.75 2.58
C LYS A 558 22.53 20.01 2.79
N ILE A 559 22.73 20.73 3.89
CA ILE A 559 22.08 22.03 4.11
C ILE A 559 22.50 23.02 3.02
N GLY A 560 23.80 23.16 2.75
CA GLY A 560 24.32 24.10 1.75
C GLY A 560 23.81 23.80 0.34
N THR A 561 23.95 22.55 -0.12
CA THR A 561 23.48 22.12 -1.44
C THR A 561 21.97 22.20 -1.60
N SER A 562 21.20 21.92 -0.54
CA SER A 562 19.74 22.10 -0.53
C SER A 562 19.33 23.57 -0.68
N LEU A 563 20.00 24.49 0.02
CA LEU A 563 19.74 25.93 -0.11
C LEU A 563 20.09 26.46 -1.51
N ILE A 564 21.20 25.99 -2.09
CA ILE A 564 21.61 26.35 -3.46
C ILE A 564 20.59 25.80 -4.47
N SER A 565 20.22 24.53 -4.37
CA SER A 565 19.28 23.90 -5.31
C SER A 565 17.87 24.50 -5.25
N THR A 566 17.43 24.91 -4.05
CA THR A 566 16.12 25.54 -3.86
C THR A 566 16.14 27.05 -4.07
N TYR A 567 17.28 27.66 -4.42
CA TYR A 567 17.43 29.10 -4.56
C TYR A 567 16.43 29.71 -5.55
N PHE A 568 16.26 29.09 -6.71
CA PHE A 568 15.35 29.57 -7.78
C PHE A 568 13.87 29.24 -7.52
N LEU A 569 13.54 28.46 -6.49
CA LEU A 569 12.15 28.15 -6.16
C LEU A 569 11.46 29.35 -5.51
N LYS A 570 10.18 29.54 -5.84
CA LYS A 570 9.28 30.56 -5.27
C LYS A 570 8.85 30.21 -3.83
N LEU A 571 9.82 29.94 -2.95
CA LEU A 571 9.65 29.63 -1.54
C LEU A 571 10.27 30.73 -0.67
N LYS A 572 9.74 30.96 0.52
CA LYS A 572 10.33 31.87 1.51
C LYS A 572 11.66 31.28 1.99
N PHE A 573 12.64 32.13 2.31
CA PHE A 573 13.94 31.64 2.81
C PHE A 573 13.81 30.75 4.06
N LYS A 574 12.87 31.08 4.96
CA LYS A 574 12.54 30.26 6.14
C LYS A 574 12.06 28.85 5.76
N GLU A 575 11.25 28.73 4.71
CA GLU A 575 10.77 27.44 4.19
C GLU A 575 11.91 26.66 3.52
N LYS A 576 12.80 27.34 2.77
CA LYS A 576 13.98 26.70 2.16
C LYS A 576 14.92 26.14 3.22
N LEU A 577 15.17 26.90 4.29
CA LEU A 577 15.95 26.44 5.43
C LEU A 577 15.26 25.25 6.12
N PHE A 578 13.94 25.34 6.35
CA PHE A 578 13.18 24.25 6.94
C PHE A 578 13.26 22.96 6.10
N LEU A 579 13.03 23.05 4.79
CA LEU A 579 13.17 21.92 3.87
C LEU A 579 14.55 21.29 3.96
N SER A 580 15.61 22.10 3.97
CA SER A 580 16.99 21.64 4.06
C SER A 580 17.26 20.84 5.35
N LEU A 581 16.68 21.25 6.47
CA LEU A 581 16.79 20.55 7.75
C LEU A 581 15.98 19.25 7.79
N VAL A 582 14.84 19.20 7.11
CA VAL A 582 13.98 18.01 7.03
C VAL A 582 14.69 16.84 6.34
N PHE A 583 15.67 17.09 5.47
CA PHE A 583 16.41 16.04 4.75
C PHE A 583 17.68 15.52 5.46
N ILE A 584 17.93 15.94 6.70
CA ILE A 584 19.05 15.45 7.52
C ILE A 584 18.82 14.05 8.14
N PRO A 585 17.63 13.69 8.67
CA PRO A 585 17.45 12.47 9.44
C PRO A 585 17.84 11.18 8.68
N LYS A 586 18.39 10.21 9.42
CA LYS A 586 18.90 8.92 8.93
C LYS A 586 18.01 7.78 9.48
N SER A 587 17.78 6.68 8.73
CA SER A 587 16.88 5.59 9.19
C SER A 587 16.99 4.30 8.34
N SER A 588 15.91 3.54 8.24
CA SER A 588 15.82 2.11 7.90
C SER A 588 16.45 1.71 6.56
N ILE A 589 16.35 2.54 5.52
CA ILE A 589 16.96 2.26 4.21
C ILE A 589 18.48 2.13 4.34
N GLN A 590 19.10 2.99 5.15
CA GLN A 590 20.55 3.02 5.29
C GLN A 590 21.06 1.81 6.05
N VAL A 591 20.35 1.52 7.12
CA VAL A 591 20.66 0.49 8.09
C VAL A 591 20.47 -0.91 7.47
N ALA A 592 19.39 -1.11 6.71
CA ALA A 592 19.17 -2.38 6.00
C ALA A 592 20.28 -2.64 4.98
N ASN A 593 20.65 -1.62 4.20
CA ASN A 593 21.72 -1.74 3.21
C ASN A 593 23.11 -1.85 3.84
N SER A 594 23.37 -1.18 4.97
CA SER A 594 24.70 -1.22 5.60
C SER A 594 25.10 -2.61 6.08
N LEU A 595 24.16 -3.36 6.66
CA LEU A 595 24.42 -4.75 7.07
C LEU A 595 24.56 -5.68 5.85
N MET A 596 23.85 -5.41 4.75
CA MET A 596 24.02 -6.17 3.50
C MET A 596 25.40 -5.95 2.90
N ILE A 597 25.83 -4.69 2.79
CA ILE A 597 27.14 -4.31 2.28
C ILE A 597 28.24 -4.86 3.18
N PHE A 598 28.08 -4.83 4.50
CA PHE A 598 28.98 -5.48 5.44
C PHE A 598 29.16 -6.97 5.09
N ASN A 599 28.07 -7.73 4.96
CA ASN A 599 28.14 -9.16 4.64
C ASN A 599 28.74 -9.44 3.26
N LEU A 600 28.44 -8.62 2.24
CA LEU A 600 29.03 -8.74 0.91
C LEU A 600 30.53 -8.43 0.93
N SER A 601 30.95 -7.45 1.74
CA SER A 601 32.36 -7.09 1.92
C SER A 601 33.16 -8.21 2.56
N GLN A 602 32.57 -8.99 3.47
CA GLN A 602 33.24 -10.15 4.09
C GLN A 602 33.52 -11.29 3.10
N LYS A 603 32.73 -11.40 2.03
CA LYS A 603 32.89 -12.43 0.99
C LYS A 603 33.71 -11.94 -0.20
N HIS A 604 34.29 -10.76 -0.11
CA HIS A 604 34.97 -10.13 -1.23
C HIS A 604 36.34 -10.78 -1.48
N PRO A 605 36.66 -11.24 -2.71
CA PRO A 605 37.86 -12.01 -3.00
C PRO A 605 39.16 -11.17 -3.07
N LYS A 606 39.06 -9.84 -3.21
CA LYS A 606 40.24 -8.95 -3.22
C LYS A 606 40.46 -8.26 -1.87
N SER A 607 41.73 -8.26 -1.45
CA SER A 607 42.38 -7.45 -0.39
C SER A 607 41.71 -7.46 0.99
N ASP A 608 42.51 -7.73 2.02
CA ASP A 608 42.12 -7.70 3.44
C ASP A 608 41.50 -6.35 3.89
N THR A 609 41.72 -5.29 3.10
CA THR A 609 41.22 -3.94 3.39
C THR A 609 39.72 -3.74 3.19
N ILE A 610 39.07 -4.50 2.29
CA ILE A 610 37.64 -4.31 1.96
C ILE A 610 36.73 -4.83 3.08
N PRO A 611 36.97 -6.04 3.65
CA PRO A 611 36.23 -6.52 4.82
C PRO A 611 36.25 -5.55 6.01
N GLU A 612 37.43 -4.97 6.31
CA GLU A 612 37.58 -4.01 7.40
C GLU A 612 36.88 -2.67 7.08
N ALA A 613 37.04 -2.16 5.86
CA ALA A 613 36.34 -0.95 5.40
C ALA A 613 34.81 -1.12 5.44
N GLY A 614 34.28 -2.28 5.06
CA GLY A 614 32.86 -2.61 5.17
C GLY A 614 32.36 -2.67 6.61
N LYS A 615 33.18 -3.18 7.54
CA LYS A 615 32.89 -3.16 8.98
C LYS A 615 32.83 -1.73 9.53
N ASN A 616 33.83 -0.91 9.18
CA ASN A 616 33.88 0.49 9.58
C ASN A 616 32.70 1.28 8.99
N PHE A 617 32.35 1.04 7.73
CA PHE A 617 31.15 1.59 7.11
C PHE A 617 29.86 1.26 7.87
N PHE A 618 29.66 0.00 8.23
CA PHE A 618 28.50 -0.40 9.05
C PHE A 618 28.46 0.35 10.38
N HIS A 619 29.58 0.44 11.09
CA HIS A 619 29.65 1.18 12.35
C HIS A 619 29.33 2.67 12.16
N ASN A 620 29.89 3.31 11.13
CA ASN A 620 29.65 4.72 10.85
C ASN A 620 28.17 5.00 10.59
N VAL A 621 27.46 4.12 9.87
CA VAL A 621 26.01 4.25 9.62
C VAL A 621 25.22 4.16 10.92
N VAL A 622 25.55 3.21 11.81
CA VAL A 622 24.86 3.04 13.09
C VAL A 622 25.13 4.23 14.04
N ILE A 623 26.36 4.72 14.12
CA ILE A 623 26.71 5.91 14.91
C ILE A 623 25.99 7.15 14.35
N GLY A 624 26.01 7.33 13.03
CA GLY A 624 25.33 8.44 12.36
C GLY A 624 23.83 8.45 12.62
N LEU A 625 23.18 7.29 12.60
CA LEU A 625 21.77 7.13 12.95
C LEU A 625 21.47 7.54 14.40
N LEU A 626 22.26 7.06 15.36
CA LEU A 626 22.07 7.34 16.79
C LEU A 626 22.22 8.83 17.12
N VAL A 627 23.13 9.52 16.43
CA VAL A 627 23.39 10.94 16.65
C VAL A 627 22.38 11.81 15.89
N THR A 628 22.25 11.63 14.58
CA THR A 628 21.52 12.58 13.73
C THR A 628 20.02 12.55 13.94
N THR A 629 19.41 11.38 14.14
CA THR A 629 17.95 11.29 14.05
C THR A 629 17.22 11.83 15.27
N PRO A 630 17.60 11.50 16.51
CA PRO A 630 17.02 12.12 17.70
C PRO A 630 17.21 13.64 17.70
N LEU A 631 18.44 14.10 17.43
CA LEU A 631 18.77 15.53 17.38
C LEU A 631 17.93 16.28 16.34
N THR A 632 17.79 15.71 15.14
CA THR A 632 17.02 16.35 14.08
C THR A 632 15.53 16.34 14.38
N GLN A 633 14.98 15.27 14.98
CA GLN A 633 13.57 15.23 15.38
C GLN A 633 13.23 16.33 16.41
N MET A 634 14.09 16.52 17.41
CA MET A 634 13.95 17.60 18.40
C MET A 634 14.03 18.97 17.72
N LEU A 635 15.06 19.18 16.90
CA LEU A 635 15.30 20.42 16.18
C LEU A 635 14.13 20.79 15.27
N LEU A 636 13.64 19.84 14.48
CA LEU A 636 12.53 20.05 13.55
C LEU A 636 11.24 20.38 14.29
N THR A 637 10.93 19.71 15.41
CA THR A 637 9.71 19.96 16.19
C THR A 637 9.66 21.38 16.75
N PHE A 638 10.81 21.91 17.17
CA PHE A 638 10.93 23.30 17.61
C PHE A 638 10.87 24.28 16.43
N LEU A 639 11.63 24.02 15.38
CA LEU A 639 11.76 24.94 14.24
C LEU A 639 10.53 24.98 13.33
N SER A 640 9.71 23.92 13.27
CA SER A 640 8.52 23.90 12.42
C SER A 640 7.55 25.01 12.78
N LYS A 641 7.37 25.30 14.08
CA LYS A 641 6.55 26.42 14.54
C LYS A 641 7.20 27.76 14.23
N LYS A 642 8.52 27.90 14.43
CA LYS A 642 9.22 29.20 14.25
C LYS A 642 9.39 29.59 12.78
N LEU A 643 9.57 28.61 11.88
CA LEU A 643 9.92 28.84 10.47
C LEU A 643 8.71 28.82 9.52
N LEU A 644 7.63 28.11 9.86
CA LEU A 644 6.47 27.90 8.99
C LEU A 644 5.17 28.56 9.49
N ASP A 645 5.23 29.35 10.56
CA ASP A 645 4.08 30.10 11.07
C ASP A 645 3.69 31.23 10.10
N ASP A 646 2.58 31.02 9.39
CA ASP A 646 1.99 31.99 8.48
C ASP A 646 0.90 32.78 9.23
N LYS A 647 1.30 33.80 9.99
CA LYS A 647 0.40 34.75 10.69
C LYS A 647 -0.65 35.42 9.78
N GLU A 648 -0.44 35.41 8.46
CA GLU A 648 -1.41 35.90 7.47
C GLU A 648 -2.64 35.01 7.32
N ILE A 649 -2.52 33.68 7.51
CA ILE A 649 -3.67 32.76 7.38
C ILE A 649 -4.61 32.92 8.57
N GLU A 650 -4.09 33.09 9.79
CA GLU A 650 -4.93 33.42 10.96
C GLU A 650 -5.71 34.71 10.74
N LYS A 651 -5.06 35.76 10.20
CA LYS A 651 -5.74 37.02 9.85
C LYS A 651 -6.78 36.85 8.75
N LEU A 652 -6.49 36.10 7.68
CA LEU A 652 -7.42 35.88 6.56
C LEU A 652 -8.61 34.97 6.93
N VAL A 653 -8.39 33.98 7.81
CA VAL A 653 -9.46 33.14 8.37
C VAL A 653 -10.32 33.97 9.32
N GLN A 654 -9.72 34.76 10.21
CA GLN A 654 -10.47 35.70 11.07
C GLN A 654 -11.25 36.74 10.24
N LEU A 655 -10.68 37.28 9.16
CA LEU A 655 -11.38 38.20 8.25
C LEU A 655 -12.52 37.52 7.48
N LYS A 656 -12.38 36.25 7.08
CA LYS A 656 -13.47 35.49 6.44
C LYS A 656 -14.58 35.11 7.42
N GLU A 657 -14.24 34.77 8.66
CA GLU A 657 -15.20 34.47 9.72
C GLU A 657 -15.93 35.74 10.16
N ASN A 658 -15.22 36.88 10.25
CA ASN A 658 -15.82 38.18 10.52
C ASN A 658 -16.67 38.67 9.34
N GLY A 659 -16.22 38.51 8.09
CA GLY A 659 -17.00 38.86 6.89
C GLY A 659 -18.28 38.03 6.71
N LYS A 660 -18.30 36.77 7.18
CA LYS A 660 -19.53 35.97 7.22
C LYS A 660 -20.53 36.42 8.29
N LYS A 661 -20.07 37.06 9.38
CA LYS A 661 -20.95 37.65 10.40
C LYS A 661 -21.64 38.93 9.93
N TYR A 662 -21.06 39.67 8.98
CA TYR A 662 -21.65 40.90 8.43
C TYR A 662 -22.43 40.71 7.12
N GLY A 663 -22.42 39.50 6.53
CA GLY A 663 -23.13 39.18 5.28
C GLY A 663 -24.47 38.46 5.46
N SER A 664 -24.97 38.34 6.68
CA SER A 664 -26.30 37.76 7.00
C SER A 664 -27.30 38.80 7.50
N GLU A 665 -26.95 40.09 7.47
CA GLU A 665 -27.84 41.22 7.73
C GLU A 665 -27.74 42.21 6.58
N SER A 666 -28.25 41.83 5.41
CA SER A 666 -28.64 42.75 4.34
C SER A 666 -29.69 42.12 3.44
#